data_AF-A0A644XUN7-F1
#
_entry.id   AF-A0A644XUN7-F1
#
_cell.length_a   1.000
_cell.length_b   1.000
_cell.length_c   1.000
_cell.angle_alpha   90.00
_cell.angle_beta   90.00
_cell.angle_gamma   90.00
#
_symmetry.space_group_name_H-M   'P 1'
#
loop_
_entity.id
_entity.type
_entity.pdbx_description
1 polymer ?
#
loop_
_entity_poly.entity_id
_entity_poly.type
_entity_poly.pdbx_seq_one_letter_code
_entity_poly.pdbx_strand_id
1 'polypeptide(L)'
;MNFKEFIDNNLVLFDGAMGTELQKKGLKLGDVPETLNIEQRDIVVEIHKEYIEAGSNVVTTNTFGANEKKLQATNYSVEEIIDAAVKAAREAIGNKEVFAALDIGPIGELVEPMGILTFDEAYEIFKRQVVQGEKSGADLILIETMTDLYEMKAALLAAKENTNLPVLATMSFEKDHRTFTGCLPSSMAVTLEGLGADGIGINCSLEPKEIRPIVEELMNWTNLPVLVQANAGLPSVIDGKTHYEIGPEEYSDDVLAFIGIGVSMLGGCCGTSPEYIREIKKKISRLTKVERSEQKFHALCTPSNTVLVEGVKVIGERINPTGKKMLKEALKNSDMDYILKQGVSQVEAGAEILDVNVGLREIDQKEMMKKVVKGLQSVTNAPLQIDSSDMDVIEAGLRYANGKAIVNSVNGEDQMLEKILPLVKKYGAAVVGLTLDERGIPDNALERFKIAEKILNKALEYGIKKEDVYIDTLTLTCSAQQKEVAETVKTLTMVKEKLGLKTVLGVSNISFGMPNRPLINETFLAIAMAAGLDLPIINPNDEAMMDKVYAFNVLYNHDKGSIKYIKRYGDKSSAETSPKKEKKEETLYDMVVKGLKENAAAKTKLLLSTKTELEIVNEFLIPALDVVGSDFEKGVIFLPQLIQSAETVKSSFDVLKESLKKNESAGISNGKIILATVKGDIHDIGKNIVKVILENYNYDIIDLGKDVSAEKIVEEAKKYADEPIIVGLSALMTTTMKSMEDIIEELRDNGIDCPVMVGGAVLTAEYARNMGADYYAKDAKEAVEIARKVFNN
;
A
#
# COMPACT_ATOMS: atom_id res chain seq x y z
N MET A 1 20.97 -26.89 7.52
CA MET A 1 21.10 -25.63 8.27
C MET A 1 19.75 -24.93 8.23
N ASN A 2 19.27 -24.34 9.33
CA ASN A 2 18.02 -23.57 9.32
C ASN A 2 18.35 -22.09 9.04
N PHE A 3 17.71 -21.49 8.04
CA PHE A 3 17.97 -20.09 7.67
C PHE A 3 17.65 -19.12 8.82
N LYS A 4 16.57 -19.34 9.60
CA LYS A 4 16.20 -18.45 10.71
C LYS A 4 17.29 -18.39 11.79
N GLU A 5 17.83 -19.55 12.16
CA GLU A 5 18.95 -19.62 13.10
C GLU A 5 20.23 -19.01 12.53
N PHE A 6 20.42 -19.10 11.21
CA PHE A 6 21.58 -18.52 10.53
C PHE A 6 21.54 -16.98 10.57
N ILE A 7 20.41 -16.36 10.23
CA ILE A 7 20.27 -14.90 10.19
C ILE A 7 20.31 -14.25 11.59
N ASP A 8 19.92 -14.97 12.62
CA ASP A 8 19.98 -14.48 14.00
C ASP A 8 21.43 -14.25 14.45
N ASN A 9 22.36 -15.08 13.99
CA ASN A 9 23.74 -15.10 14.48
C ASN A 9 24.77 -14.54 13.49
N ASN A 10 24.41 -14.31 12.22
CA ASN A 10 25.36 -13.96 11.17
C ASN A 10 24.92 -12.72 10.39
N LEU A 11 25.91 -12.03 9.81
CA LEU A 11 25.67 -11.16 8.66
C LEU A 11 25.50 -12.03 7.42
N VAL A 12 24.43 -11.80 6.66
CA VAL A 12 24.08 -12.62 5.50
C VAL A 12 24.37 -11.84 4.22
N LEU A 13 25.08 -12.47 3.28
CA LEU A 13 25.34 -11.90 1.97
C LEU A 13 24.48 -12.63 0.91
N PHE A 14 23.57 -11.93 0.28
CA PHE A 14 22.82 -12.37 -0.90
C PHE A 14 23.68 -12.21 -2.17
N ASP A 15 23.19 -12.74 -3.29
CA ASP A 15 23.78 -12.53 -4.60
C ASP A 15 23.45 -11.15 -5.20
N GLY A 16 23.79 -10.97 -6.47
CA GLY A 16 23.52 -9.77 -7.26
C GLY A 16 22.49 -10.01 -8.36
N ALA A 17 22.53 -9.21 -9.43
CA ALA A 17 21.53 -9.28 -10.50
C ALA A 17 21.62 -10.56 -11.37
N MET A 18 20.57 -11.39 -11.35
CA MET A 18 20.38 -12.46 -12.34
C MET A 18 20.16 -11.90 -13.76
N GLY A 19 19.23 -10.96 -13.93
CA GLY A 19 18.85 -10.44 -15.24
C GLY A 19 20.01 -9.80 -16.01
N THR A 20 20.80 -8.96 -15.35
CA THR A 20 21.97 -8.30 -15.97
C THR A 20 23.05 -9.31 -16.39
N GLU A 21 23.26 -10.38 -15.63
CA GLU A 21 24.23 -11.44 -15.99
C GLU A 21 23.71 -12.31 -17.14
N LEU A 22 22.40 -12.60 -17.20
CA LEU A 22 21.79 -13.29 -18.34
C LEU A 22 21.94 -12.48 -19.64
N GLN A 23 21.78 -11.16 -19.59
CA GLN A 23 22.02 -10.30 -20.75
C GLN A 23 23.47 -10.39 -21.26
N LYS A 24 24.46 -10.40 -20.36
CA LYS A 24 25.88 -10.57 -20.73
C LYS A 24 26.15 -11.93 -21.38
N LYS A 25 25.37 -12.95 -21.03
CA LYS A 25 25.45 -14.31 -21.58
C LYS A 25 24.53 -14.55 -22.78
N GLY A 26 23.92 -13.50 -23.34
CA GLY A 26 23.26 -13.54 -24.63
C GLY A 26 21.74 -13.62 -24.61
N LEU A 27 21.08 -13.40 -23.46
CA LEU A 27 19.62 -13.18 -23.39
C LEU A 27 19.25 -12.01 -24.31
N LYS A 28 18.31 -12.24 -25.24
CA LYS A 28 17.90 -11.22 -26.21
C LYS A 28 16.80 -10.33 -25.63
N LEU A 29 16.66 -9.16 -26.22
CA LEU A 29 15.53 -8.28 -25.96
C LEU A 29 14.21 -9.00 -26.26
N GLY A 30 13.33 -9.02 -25.26
CA GLY A 30 12.01 -9.65 -25.34
C GLY A 30 11.94 -11.12 -24.98
N ASP A 31 13.06 -11.78 -24.70
CA ASP A 31 13.05 -13.13 -24.13
C ASP A 31 12.61 -13.05 -22.66
N VAL A 32 11.80 -14.02 -22.23
CA VAL A 32 11.38 -14.17 -20.83
C VAL A 32 12.52 -14.86 -20.07
N PRO A 33 13.25 -14.17 -19.15
CA PRO A 33 14.46 -14.72 -18.52
C PRO A 33 14.26 -16.09 -17.86
N GLU A 34 13.06 -16.31 -17.31
CA GLU A 34 12.70 -17.51 -16.59
C GLU A 34 12.65 -18.77 -17.50
N THR A 35 12.49 -18.64 -18.82
CA THR A 35 12.51 -19.81 -19.73
C THR A 35 13.90 -20.42 -19.86
N LEU A 36 14.96 -19.63 -19.62
CA LEU A 36 16.34 -20.11 -19.67
C LEU A 36 16.65 -21.16 -18.60
N ASN A 37 15.83 -21.26 -17.55
CA ASN A 37 15.90 -22.36 -16.58
C ASN A 37 15.77 -23.74 -17.23
N ILE A 38 15.06 -23.82 -18.35
CA ILE A 38 14.82 -25.05 -19.11
C ILE A 38 15.66 -25.05 -20.37
N GLU A 39 15.62 -23.97 -21.14
CA GLU A 39 16.20 -23.90 -22.49
C GLU A 39 17.72 -23.80 -22.49
N GLN A 40 18.29 -23.13 -21.48
CA GLN A 40 19.73 -22.87 -21.36
C GLN A 40 20.18 -23.02 -19.90
N ARG A 41 19.75 -24.10 -19.25
CA ARG A 41 19.97 -24.36 -17.83
C ARG A 41 21.43 -24.19 -17.39
N ASP A 42 22.38 -24.62 -18.21
CA ASP A 42 23.82 -24.55 -17.89
C ASP A 42 24.28 -23.11 -17.61
N ILE A 43 23.73 -22.11 -18.31
CA ILE A 43 24.03 -20.70 -18.10
C ILE A 43 23.55 -20.24 -16.72
N VAL A 44 22.33 -20.62 -16.33
CA VAL A 44 21.75 -20.28 -15.03
C VAL A 44 22.55 -20.92 -13.90
N VAL A 45 22.93 -22.20 -14.05
CA VAL A 45 23.78 -22.92 -13.10
C VAL A 45 25.16 -22.25 -12.97
N GLU A 46 25.74 -21.80 -14.07
CA GLU A 46 27.03 -21.11 -14.07
C GLU A 46 26.96 -19.78 -13.32
N ILE A 47 25.93 -18.96 -13.57
CA ILE A 47 25.74 -17.68 -12.86
C ILE A 47 25.61 -17.90 -11.34
N HIS A 48 24.82 -18.88 -10.90
CA HIS A 48 24.72 -19.21 -9.48
C HIS A 48 26.08 -19.65 -8.91
N LYS A 49 26.87 -20.46 -9.64
CA LYS A 49 28.22 -20.86 -9.20
C LYS A 49 29.13 -19.65 -9.04
N GLU A 50 29.09 -18.70 -9.96
CA GLU A 50 29.90 -17.48 -9.90
C GLU A 50 29.59 -16.64 -8.65
N TYR A 51 28.30 -16.47 -8.29
CA TYR A 51 27.92 -15.76 -7.07
C TYR A 51 28.29 -16.53 -5.79
N ILE A 52 28.13 -17.85 -5.79
CA ILE A 52 28.57 -18.70 -4.68
C ILE A 52 30.08 -18.59 -4.46
N GLU A 53 30.87 -18.60 -5.54
CA GLU A 53 32.32 -18.42 -5.50
C GLU A 53 32.73 -17.00 -5.11
N ALA A 54 31.91 -15.99 -5.43
CA ALA A 54 32.08 -14.63 -4.93
C ALA A 54 31.83 -14.50 -3.42
N GLY A 55 31.09 -15.44 -2.82
CA GLY A 55 30.95 -15.60 -1.37
C GLY A 55 29.55 -15.38 -0.82
N SER A 56 28.52 -15.41 -1.67
CA SER A 56 27.11 -15.37 -1.28
C SER A 56 26.75 -16.54 -0.36
N ASN A 57 25.97 -16.22 0.69
CA ASN A 57 25.32 -17.17 1.58
C ASN A 57 23.95 -17.61 1.05
N VAL A 58 23.32 -16.77 0.23
CA VAL A 58 22.02 -17.02 -0.40
C VAL A 58 22.12 -16.70 -1.87
N VAL A 59 21.61 -17.58 -2.72
CA VAL A 59 21.36 -17.30 -4.15
C VAL A 59 19.86 -17.25 -4.41
N THR A 60 19.44 -16.30 -5.22
CA THR A 60 18.04 -16.09 -5.63
C THR A 60 17.75 -16.87 -6.90
N THR A 61 16.69 -17.69 -6.93
CA THR A 61 16.34 -18.45 -8.13
C THR A 61 15.95 -17.52 -9.27
N ASN A 62 16.19 -17.91 -10.52
CA ASN A 62 15.73 -17.14 -11.69
C ASN A 62 14.20 -17.31 -11.88
N THR A 63 13.41 -16.76 -10.96
CA THR A 63 11.94 -16.92 -10.88
C THR A 63 11.20 -15.62 -10.62
N PHE A 64 11.89 -14.47 -10.63
CA PHE A 64 11.32 -13.14 -10.38
C PHE A 64 9.91 -12.96 -10.96
N GLY A 65 9.73 -13.24 -12.24
CA GLY A 65 8.45 -13.12 -12.92
C GLY A 65 7.81 -14.45 -13.30
N ALA A 66 8.12 -15.55 -12.61
CA ALA A 66 7.54 -16.86 -12.89
C ALA A 66 6.08 -16.96 -12.41
N ASN A 67 5.16 -16.24 -13.08
CA ASN A 67 3.72 -16.28 -12.83
C ASN A 67 2.94 -16.43 -14.16
N GLU A 68 1.69 -16.87 -14.08
CA GLU A 68 0.88 -17.17 -15.26
C GLU A 68 0.61 -15.96 -16.15
N LYS A 69 0.65 -14.72 -15.65
CA LYS A 69 0.42 -13.50 -16.45
C LYS A 69 1.64 -13.19 -17.32
N LYS A 70 2.86 -13.43 -16.81
CA LYS A 70 4.10 -13.24 -17.57
C LYS A 70 4.45 -14.42 -18.47
N LEU A 71 4.08 -15.63 -18.07
CA LEU A 71 4.39 -16.85 -18.83
C LEU A 71 3.39 -17.17 -19.96
N GLN A 72 2.35 -16.35 -20.19
CA GLN A 72 1.30 -16.61 -21.20
C GLN A 72 1.85 -16.82 -22.62
N ALA A 73 2.94 -16.12 -22.97
CA ALA A 73 3.57 -16.21 -24.28
C ALA A 73 4.57 -17.38 -24.41
N THR A 74 4.72 -18.19 -23.36
CA THR A 74 5.67 -19.30 -23.30
C THR A 74 4.96 -20.66 -23.36
N ASN A 75 5.71 -21.73 -23.66
CA ASN A 75 5.17 -23.09 -23.68
C ASN A 75 5.26 -23.82 -22.33
N TYR A 76 5.68 -23.12 -21.27
CA TYR A 76 5.96 -23.72 -19.98
C TYR A 76 4.94 -23.27 -18.93
N SER A 77 4.56 -24.19 -18.05
CA SER A 77 3.79 -23.87 -16.87
C SER A 77 4.65 -23.16 -15.81
N VAL A 78 3.99 -22.45 -14.89
CA VAL A 78 4.62 -21.87 -13.70
C VAL A 78 5.40 -22.93 -12.93
N GLU A 79 4.79 -24.12 -12.81
CA GLU A 79 5.34 -25.21 -12.04
C GLU A 79 6.64 -25.79 -12.65
N GLU A 80 6.69 -25.94 -13.97
CA GLU A 80 7.88 -26.40 -14.69
C GLU A 80 9.04 -25.40 -14.59
N ILE A 81 8.75 -24.11 -14.73
CA ILE A 81 9.75 -23.05 -14.63
C ILE A 81 10.36 -23.00 -13.23
N ILE A 82 9.53 -23.01 -12.18
CA ILE A 82 10.00 -22.96 -10.79
C ILE A 82 10.78 -24.23 -10.43
N ASP A 83 10.31 -25.42 -10.85
CA ASP A 83 11.04 -26.66 -10.64
C ASP A 83 12.43 -26.66 -11.29
N ALA A 84 12.52 -26.20 -12.54
CA ALA A 84 13.79 -26.09 -13.24
C ALA A 84 14.73 -25.08 -12.58
N ALA A 85 14.23 -23.91 -12.18
CA ALA A 85 15.02 -22.85 -11.55
C ALA A 85 15.60 -23.28 -10.19
N VAL A 86 14.76 -23.86 -9.32
CA VAL A 86 15.19 -24.34 -8.01
C VAL A 86 16.22 -25.47 -8.17
N LYS A 87 16.02 -26.38 -9.13
CA LYS A 87 16.99 -27.44 -9.43
C LYS A 87 18.33 -26.89 -9.95
N ALA A 88 18.31 -25.84 -10.77
CA ALA A 88 19.53 -25.18 -11.23
C ALA A 88 20.32 -24.56 -10.05
N ALA A 89 19.64 -23.84 -9.15
CA ALA A 89 20.26 -23.32 -7.94
C ALA A 89 20.81 -24.44 -7.03
N ARG A 90 20.05 -25.52 -6.82
CA ARG A 90 20.49 -26.67 -6.01
C ARG A 90 21.70 -27.39 -6.62
N GLU A 91 21.76 -27.51 -7.93
CA GLU A 91 22.93 -28.07 -8.63
C GLU A 91 24.18 -27.20 -8.43
N ALA A 92 24.04 -25.87 -8.55
CA ALA A 92 25.13 -24.93 -8.33
C ALA A 92 25.66 -24.96 -6.87
N ILE A 93 24.75 -25.11 -5.90
CA ILE A 93 25.07 -25.23 -4.47
C ILE A 93 25.82 -26.54 -4.18
N GLY A 94 25.34 -27.67 -4.69
CA GLY A 94 25.89 -28.99 -4.38
C GLY A 94 25.90 -29.26 -2.87
N ASN A 95 27.08 -29.46 -2.29
CA ASN A 95 27.25 -29.74 -0.85
C ASN A 95 27.72 -28.52 -0.03
N LYS A 96 27.70 -27.31 -0.62
CA LYS A 96 28.13 -26.08 0.08
C LYS A 96 27.04 -25.60 1.05
N GLU A 97 27.44 -24.88 2.10
CA GLU A 97 26.51 -24.24 3.05
C GLU A 97 25.96 -22.92 2.48
N VAL A 98 25.12 -23.03 1.45
CA VAL A 98 24.46 -21.91 0.77
C VAL A 98 22.97 -22.22 0.65
N PHE A 99 22.12 -21.21 0.83
CA PHE A 99 20.68 -21.33 0.72
C PHE A 99 20.18 -20.94 -0.68
N ALA A 100 19.14 -21.61 -1.17
CA ALA A 100 18.40 -21.21 -2.38
C ALA A 100 17.10 -20.50 -1.98
N ALA A 101 17.00 -19.20 -2.28
CA ALA A 101 15.78 -18.42 -2.09
C ALA A 101 14.89 -18.53 -3.34
N LEU A 102 13.64 -18.93 -3.15
CA LEU A 102 12.61 -18.77 -4.17
C LEU A 102 12.36 -17.27 -4.34
N ASP A 103 12.78 -16.72 -5.48
CA ASP A 103 12.59 -15.32 -5.82
C ASP A 103 11.20 -15.08 -6.43
N ILE A 104 10.44 -14.14 -5.87
CA ILE A 104 9.09 -13.77 -6.29
C ILE A 104 9.01 -12.25 -6.40
N GLY A 105 8.92 -11.75 -7.64
CA GLY A 105 8.63 -10.36 -7.95
C GLY A 105 7.11 -10.06 -8.03
N PRO A 106 6.74 -8.80 -8.34
CA PRO A 106 5.35 -8.41 -8.57
C PRO A 106 4.75 -9.13 -9.78
N ILE A 107 3.42 -9.30 -9.77
CA ILE A 107 2.66 -9.95 -10.85
C ILE A 107 2.74 -9.15 -12.15
N GLY A 108 2.91 -7.83 -12.04
CA GLY A 108 2.95 -6.89 -13.16
C GLY A 108 1.57 -6.36 -13.55
N GLU A 109 0.60 -6.43 -12.63
CA GLU A 109 -0.76 -5.90 -12.79
C GLU A 109 -1.23 -5.26 -11.48
N LEU A 110 -1.86 -4.09 -11.55
CA LEU A 110 -2.33 -3.37 -10.36
C LEU A 110 -3.49 -4.12 -9.69
N VAL A 111 -3.42 -4.25 -8.36
CA VAL A 111 -4.50 -4.81 -7.54
C VAL A 111 -5.64 -3.81 -7.37
N GLU A 112 -6.87 -4.28 -7.34
CA GLU A 112 -8.05 -3.47 -7.06
C GLU A 112 -7.91 -2.66 -5.76
N PRO A 113 -8.34 -1.38 -5.73
CA PRO A 113 -9.12 -0.69 -6.78
C PRO A 113 -8.25 0.01 -7.85
N MET A 114 -6.92 -0.08 -7.79
CA MET A 114 -6.04 0.62 -8.73
C MET A 114 -5.96 -0.05 -10.10
N GLY A 115 -6.23 -1.35 -10.18
CA GLY A 115 -6.33 -2.11 -11.42
C GLY A 115 -7.45 -3.14 -11.37
N ILE A 116 -7.34 -4.14 -12.24
CA ILE A 116 -8.39 -5.17 -12.43
C ILE A 116 -8.06 -6.48 -11.71
N LEU A 117 -6.85 -6.64 -11.18
CA LEU A 117 -6.45 -7.85 -10.47
C LEU A 117 -7.10 -7.86 -9.09
N THR A 118 -7.95 -8.85 -8.82
CA THR A 118 -8.54 -8.96 -7.49
C THR A 118 -7.50 -9.47 -6.48
N PHE A 119 -7.67 -9.11 -5.20
CA PHE A 119 -6.81 -9.63 -4.12
C PHE A 119 -6.79 -11.17 -4.06
N ASP A 120 -7.93 -11.80 -4.31
CA ASP A 120 -8.07 -13.25 -4.26
C ASP A 120 -7.35 -13.93 -5.44
N GLU A 121 -7.38 -13.33 -6.64
CA GLU A 121 -6.59 -13.78 -7.78
C GLU A 121 -5.08 -13.62 -7.54
N ALA A 122 -4.64 -12.46 -7.03
CA ALA A 122 -3.25 -12.23 -6.67
C ALA A 122 -2.75 -13.29 -5.66
N TYR A 123 -3.54 -13.58 -4.63
CA TYR A 123 -3.24 -14.63 -3.65
C TYR A 123 -3.08 -16.00 -4.31
N GLU A 124 -3.99 -16.42 -5.20
CA GLU A 124 -3.90 -17.74 -5.84
C GLU A 124 -2.71 -17.85 -6.80
N ILE A 125 -2.33 -16.76 -7.48
CA ILE A 125 -1.11 -16.69 -8.30
C ILE A 125 0.12 -16.97 -7.41
N PHE A 126 0.30 -16.21 -6.33
CA PHE A 126 1.44 -16.38 -5.44
C PHE A 126 1.45 -17.74 -4.75
N LYS A 127 0.27 -18.26 -4.37
CA LYS A 127 0.13 -19.57 -3.74
C LYS A 127 0.68 -20.69 -4.62
N ARG A 128 0.43 -20.65 -5.93
CA ARG A 128 1.00 -21.65 -6.86
C ARG A 128 2.53 -21.58 -6.87
N GLN A 129 3.10 -20.38 -6.88
CA GLN A 129 4.54 -20.18 -6.89
C GLN A 129 5.20 -20.73 -5.62
N VAL A 130 4.72 -20.35 -4.44
CA VAL A 130 5.31 -20.74 -3.15
C VAL A 130 5.17 -22.24 -2.87
N VAL A 131 4.03 -22.84 -3.20
CA VAL A 131 3.80 -24.29 -3.04
C VAL A 131 4.75 -25.08 -3.94
N GLN A 132 4.92 -24.64 -5.19
CA GLN A 132 5.86 -25.31 -6.08
C GLN A 132 7.31 -25.11 -5.60
N GLY A 133 7.71 -23.90 -5.17
CA GLY A 133 9.07 -23.65 -4.72
C GLY A 133 9.46 -24.49 -3.50
N GLU A 134 8.57 -24.64 -2.50
CA GLU A 134 8.81 -25.54 -1.36
C GLU A 134 8.93 -27.00 -1.83
N LYS A 135 8.04 -27.45 -2.72
CA LYS A 135 8.08 -28.81 -3.29
C LYS A 135 9.35 -29.09 -4.08
N SER A 136 9.86 -28.12 -4.83
CA SER A 136 11.11 -28.21 -5.58
C SER A 136 12.35 -28.15 -4.67
N GLY A 137 12.16 -27.74 -3.42
CA GLY A 137 13.19 -27.70 -2.40
C GLY A 137 13.89 -26.35 -2.29
N ALA A 138 13.19 -25.22 -2.34
CA ALA A 138 13.74 -23.94 -1.89
C ALA A 138 13.97 -23.94 -0.36
N ASP A 139 14.92 -23.15 0.13
CA ASP A 139 15.21 -23.03 1.58
C ASP A 139 14.45 -21.89 2.26
N LEU A 140 14.10 -20.86 1.48
CA LEU A 140 13.38 -19.66 1.89
C LEU A 140 12.65 -19.06 0.70
N ILE A 141 11.75 -18.12 0.97
CA ILE A 141 11.05 -17.31 -0.03
C ILE A 141 11.53 -15.87 0.12
N LEU A 142 11.91 -15.25 -0.99
CA LEU A 142 12.15 -13.82 -1.10
C LEU A 142 11.03 -13.22 -1.97
N ILE A 143 10.12 -12.47 -1.35
CA ILE A 143 9.14 -11.66 -2.06
C ILE A 143 9.79 -10.28 -2.23
N GLU A 144 10.19 -9.91 -3.45
CA GLU A 144 10.98 -8.70 -3.68
C GLU A 144 10.36 -7.72 -4.68
N THR A 145 10.86 -6.48 -4.65
CA THR A 145 10.50 -5.40 -5.58
C THR A 145 9.00 -5.09 -5.62
N MET A 146 8.26 -5.42 -4.55
CA MET A 146 6.84 -5.05 -4.47
C MET A 146 6.72 -3.53 -4.32
N THR A 147 5.80 -2.95 -5.08
CA THR A 147 5.51 -1.51 -5.05
C THR A 147 4.13 -1.21 -4.46
N ASP A 148 3.31 -2.24 -4.24
CA ASP A 148 2.01 -2.21 -3.58
C ASP A 148 2.02 -3.05 -2.30
N LEU A 149 1.65 -2.45 -1.17
CA LEU A 149 1.52 -3.16 0.11
C LEU A 149 0.41 -4.21 0.06
N TYR A 150 -0.63 -4.01 -0.76
CA TYR A 150 -1.75 -4.94 -0.84
C TYR A 150 -1.38 -6.22 -1.59
N GLU A 151 -0.66 -6.08 -2.69
CA GLU A 151 -0.05 -7.19 -3.44
C GLU A 151 0.96 -7.94 -2.56
N MET A 152 1.85 -7.21 -1.86
CA MET A 152 2.77 -7.81 -0.89
C MET A 152 2.02 -8.59 0.21
N LYS A 153 0.91 -8.06 0.72
CA LYS A 153 0.07 -8.77 1.70
C LYS A 153 -0.49 -10.07 1.10
N ALA A 154 -0.97 -10.06 -0.14
CA ALA A 154 -1.46 -11.26 -0.81
C ALA A 154 -0.35 -12.31 -0.94
N ALA A 155 0.85 -11.91 -1.37
CA ALA A 155 2.01 -12.77 -1.50
C ALA A 155 2.47 -13.37 -0.16
N LEU A 156 2.58 -12.53 0.88
CA LEU A 156 3.00 -12.98 2.20
C LEU A 156 1.97 -13.92 2.83
N LEU A 157 0.67 -13.62 2.72
CA LEU A 157 -0.37 -14.55 3.18
C LEU A 157 -0.32 -15.88 2.42
N ALA A 158 -0.14 -15.85 1.09
CA ALA A 158 0.00 -17.06 0.31
C ALA A 158 1.18 -17.92 0.79
N ALA A 159 2.33 -17.30 1.07
CA ALA A 159 3.50 -17.98 1.62
C ALA A 159 3.25 -18.56 3.03
N LYS A 160 2.74 -17.75 3.97
CA LYS A 160 2.54 -18.16 5.38
C LYS A 160 1.42 -19.18 5.57
N GLU A 161 0.40 -19.16 4.72
CA GLU A 161 -0.73 -20.11 4.82
C GLU A 161 -0.45 -21.45 4.14
N ASN A 162 0.51 -21.52 3.21
CA ASN A 162 0.70 -22.71 2.36
C ASN A 162 2.10 -23.33 2.43
N THR A 163 3.06 -22.72 3.14
CA THR A 163 4.43 -23.23 3.29
C THR A 163 4.95 -23.04 4.71
N ASN A 164 6.01 -23.77 5.08
CA ASN A 164 6.73 -23.57 6.34
C ASN A 164 8.07 -22.82 6.15
N LEU A 165 8.36 -22.40 4.93
CA LEU A 165 9.61 -21.73 4.60
C LEU A 165 9.71 -20.36 5.31
N PRO A 166 10.91 -19.94 5.72
CA PRO A 166 11.15 -18.56 6.11
C PRO A 166 10.83 -17.62 4.95
N VAL A 167 10.20 -16.48 5.24
CA VAL A 167 9.81 -15.50 4.22
C VAL A 167 10.48 -14.16 4.49
N LEU A 168 11.26 -13.70 3.52
CA LEU A 168 11.76 -12.33 3.45
C LEU A 168 10.87 -11.52 2.51
N ALA A 169 10.58 -10.28 2.89
CA ALA A 169 9.69 -9.41 2.13
C ALA A 169 10.32 -8.02 1.93
N THR A 170 10.68 -7.69 0.69
CA THR A 170 11.26 -6.39 0.34
C THR A 170 10.33 -5.60 -0.56
N MET A 171 10.35 -4.28 -0.38
CA MET A 171 9.61 -3.33 -1.22
C MET A 171 10.58 -2.36 -1.88
N SER A 172 10.16 -1.77 -2.99
CA SER A 172 10.94 -0.75 -3.69
C SER A 172 10.34 0.64 -3.47
N PHE A 173 11.20 1.59 -3.07
CA PHE A 173 10.84 2.96 -2.73
C PHE A 173 11.48 3.95 -3.71
N GLU A 174 10.83 5.08 -3.88
CA GLU A 174 11.31 6.24 -4.62
C GLU A 174 12.01 7.24 -3.69
N LYS A 175 12.61 8.29 -4.27
CA LYS A 175 13.38 9.31 -3.55
C LYS A 175 12.55 10.12 -2.53
N ASP A 176 11.22 10.08 -2.65
CA ASP A 176 10.28 10.73 -1.73
C ASP A 176 9.96 9.87 -0.49
N HIS A 177 10.66 8.75 -0.31
CA HIS A 177 10.47 7.78 0.77
C HIS A 177 9.12 7.05 0.70
N ARG A 178 8.54 6.91 -0.49
CA ARG A 178 7.32 6.14 -0.69
C ARG A 178 7.50 5.11 -1.78
N THR A 179 6.75 4.03 -1.69
CA THR A 179 6.58 3.15 -2.85
C THR A 179 5.72 3.85 -3.88
N PHE A 180 5.72 3.34 -5.11
CA PHE A 180 4.88 3.82 -6.20
C PHE A 180 3.39 4.03 -5.84
N THR A 181 2.82 3.16 -5.00
CA THR A 181 1.42 3.25 -4.56
C THR A 181 1.22 4.12 -3.31
N GLY A 182 2.29 4.78 -2.84
CA GLY A 182 2.30 5.69 -1.70
C GLY A 182 2.61 5.02 -0.36
N CYS A 183 3.07 3.76 -0.33
CA CYS A 183 3.34 3.05 0.92
C CYS A 183 4.53 3.67 1.68
N LEU A 184 4.37 3.87 2.99
CA LEU A 184 5.43 4.33 3.89
C LEU A 184 6.32 3.19 4.38
N PRO A 185 7.62 3.43 4.69
CA PRO A 185 8.48 2.45 5.36
C PRO A 185 7.90 1.98 6.69
N SER A 186 7.30 2.90 7.46
CA SER A 186 6.59 2.57 8.70
C SER A 186 5.39 1.65 8.48
N SER A 187 4.58 1.91 7.45
CA SER A 187 3.41 1.07 7.11
C SER A 187 3.83 -0.33 6.68
N MET A 188 4.87 -0.44 5.85
CA MET A 188 5.48 -1.70 5.46
C MET A 188 5.92 -2.49 6.70
N ALA A 189 6.75 -1.89 7.56
CA ALA A 189 7.29 -2.57 8.73
C ALA A 189 6.20 -3.11 9.66
N VAL A 190 5.24 -2.26 10.04
CA VAL A 190 4.16 -2.61 10.96
C VAL A 190 3.28 -3.73 10.40
N THR A 191 3.00 -3.70 9.09
CA THR A 191 2.14 -4.67 8.42
C THR A 191 2.84 -6.02 8.25
N LEU A 192 4.05 -6.02 7.69
CA LEU A 192 4.76 -7.26 7.34
C LEU A 192 5.26 -8.00 8.58
N GLU A 193 5.72 -7.27 9.60
CA GLU A 193 6.07 -7.88 10.88
C GLU A 193 4.83 -8.48 11.57
N GLY A 194 3.68 -7.81 11.49
CA GLY A 194 2.41 -8.34 11.98
C GLY A 194 1.97 -9.62 11.28
N LEU A 195 2.10 -9.67 9.95
CA LEU A 195 1.76 -10.84 9.12
C LEU A 195 2.76 -12.01 9.29
N GLY A 196 3.86 -11.80 10.00
CA GLY A 196 4.82 -12.86 10.33
C GLY A 196 5.90 -13.09 9.28
N ALA A 197 6.33 -12.03 8.58
CA ALA A 197 7.60 -12.05 7.84
C ALA A 197 8.77 -12.38 8.79
N ASP A 198 9.74 -13.12 8.29
CA ASP A 198 10.95 -13.51 9.04
C ASP A 198 12.08 -12.49 8.87
N GLY A 199 11.97 -11.63 7.86
CA GLY A 199 12.80 -10.45 7.65
C GLY A 199 12.14 -9.55 6.61
N ILE A 200 12.48 -8.26 6.63
CA ILE A 200 11.95 -7.28 5.69
C ILE A 200 13.08 -6.46 5.07
N GLY A 201 12.83 -5.70 4.02
CA GLY A 201 13.93 -4.94 3.43
C GLY A 201 13.56 -4.02 2.29
N ILE A 202 14.60 -3.43 1.70
CA ILE A 202 14.45 -2.54 0.56
C ILE A 202 15.40 -3.01 -0.54
N ASN A 203 14.87 -3.12 -1.75
CA ASN A 203 15.67 -3.45 -2.92
C ASN A 203 15.28 -2.60 -4.14
N CYS A 204 16.20 -2.56 -5.10
CA CYS A 204 16.04 -1.88 -6.39
C CYS A 204 15.79 -0.35 -6.28
N SER A 205 15.39 0.25 -7.40
CA SER A 205 15.12 1.68 -7.66
C SER A 205 16.27 2.65 -7.41
N LEU A 206 16.89 2.60 -6.23
CA LEU A 206 17.84 3.59 -5.74
C LEU A 206 19.23 2.98 -5.52
N GLU A 207 20.24 3.84 -5.60
CA GLU A 207 21.61 3.51 -5.23
C GLU A 207 21.84 3.57 -3.71
N PRO A 208 22.97 3.03 -3.18
CA PRO A 208 23.21 2.96 -1.74
C PRO A 208 23.10 4.29 -0.98
N LYS A 209 23.53 5.40 -1.57
CA LYS A 209 23.45 6.72 -0.90
C LYS A 209 22.02 7.23 -0.81
N GLU A 210 21.23 6.99 -1.85
CA GLU A 210 19.84 7.46 -1.96
C GLU A 210 18.87 6.61 -1.13
N ILE A 211 19.10 5.28 -1.04
CA ILE A 211 18.26 4.37 -0.26
C ILE A 211 18.47 4.55 1.26
N ARG A 212 19.60 5.12 1.67
CA ARG A 212 20.02 5.16 3.08
C ARG A 212 19.04 5.83 4.04
N PRO A 213 18.51 7.03 3.75
CA PRO A 213 17.51 7.66 4.61
C PRO A 213 16.26 6.80 4.81
N ILE A 214 15.87 6.03 3.79
CA ILE A 214 14.70 5.14 3.83
C ILE A 214 15.00 3.91 4.70
N VAL A 215 16.20 3.36 4.59
CA VAL A 215 16.66 2.27 5.48
C VAL A 215 16.73 2.76 6.92
N GLU A 216 17.30 3.94 7.19
CA GLU A 216 17.35 4.52 8.54
C GLU A 216 15.95 4.72 9.12
N GLU A 217 14.98 5.16 8.32
CA GLU A 217 13.58 5.21 8.71
C GLU A 217 13.04 3.81 9.04
N LEU A 218 13.16 2.84 8.13
CA LEU A 218 12.69 1.47 8.31
C LEU A 218 13.22 0.82 9.59
N MET A 219 14.51 1.07 9.91
CA MET A 219 15.18 0.55 11.10
C MET A 219 14.58 1.06 12.42
N ASN A 220 13.83 2.16 12.42
CA ASN A 220 13.11 2.65 13.61
C ASN A 220 11.73 1.99 13.79
N TRP A 221 11.26 1.23 12.79
CA TRP A 221 9.89 0.69 12.75
C TRP A 221 9.79 -0.83 12.78
N THR A 222 10.90 -1.56 12.86
CA THR A 222 10.87 -3.03 12.93
C THR A 222 11.91 -3.57 13.88
N ASN A 223 11.66 -4.75 14.46
CA ASN A 223 12.69 -5.53 15.16
C ASN A 223 13.20 -6.71 14.32
N LEU A 224 12.65 -6.91 13.11
CA LEU A 224 13.07 -7.97 12.23
C LEU A 224 14.46 -7.70 11.64
N PRO A 225 15.18 -8.77 11.24
CA PRO A 225 16.33 -8.67 10.35
C PRO A 225 15.97 -7.88 9.08
N VAL A 226 16.84 -6.94 8.71
CA VAL A 226 16.65 -6.08 7.53
C VAL A 226 17.61 -6.45 6.41
N LEU A 227 17.07 -6.59 5.18
CA LEU A 227 17.77 -6.82 3.93
C LEU A 227 17.87 -5.52 3.11
N VAL A 228 19.06 -5.24 2.57
CA VAL A 228 19.28 -4.15 1.61
C VAL A 228 19.97 -4.68 0.35
N GLN A 229 19.34 -4.45 -0.81
CA GLN A 229 19.86 -4.79 -2.14
C GLN A 229 19.71 -3.58 -3.08
N ALA A 230 20.65 -2.64 -3.00
CA ALA A 230 20.62 -1.41 -3.80
C ALA A 230 21.07 -1.65 -5.25
N ASN A 231 20.71 -0.75 -6.17
CA ASN A 231 21.23 -0.73 -7.54
C ASN A 231 22.66 -0.16 -7.59
N ALA A 232 23.46 -0.55 -8.58
CA ALA A 232 24.81 0.02 -8.81
C ALA A 232 24.79 1.41 -9.50
N GLY A 233 23.73 2.19 -9.27
CA GLY A 233 23.43 3.44 -10.00
C GLY A 233 22.40 3.26 -11.12
N LEU A 234 22.01 4.36 -11.77
CA LEU A 234 21.16 4.32 -12.96
C LEU A 234 21.95 3.85 -14.19
N PRO A 235 21.31 3.13 -15.13
CA PRO A 235 21.95 2.73 -16.37
C PRO A 235 22.24 3.97 -17.24
N SER A 236 23.50 4.17 -17.60
CA SER A 236 23.94 5.09 -18.65
C SER A 236 24.40 4.29 -19.88
N VAL A 237 24.39 4.88 -21.07
CA VAL A 237 24.92 4.22 -22.27
C VAL A 237 26.20 4.91 -22.72
N ILE A 238 27.28 4.13 -22.73
CA ILE A 238 28.60 4.50 -23.26
C ILE A 238 28.92 3.48 -24.35
N ASP A 239 29.20 3.94 -25.58
CA ASP A 239 29.54 3.10 -26.74
C ASP A 239 28.50 2.00 -27.08
N GLY A 240 27.21 2.29 -26.89
CA GLY A 240 26.13 1.33 -27.18
C GLY A 240 25.99 0.17 -26.18
N LYS A 241 26.70 0.24 -25.04
CA LYS A 241 26.58 -0.72 -23.93
C LYS A 241 26.06 -0.03 -22.67
N THR A 242 25.21 -0.73 -21.93
CA THR A 242 24.73 -0.29 -20.61
C THR A 242 25.88 -0.30 -19.60
N HIS A 243 26.17 0.87 -19.04
CA HIS A 243 27.15 1.10 -17.99
C HIS A 243 26.43 1.56 -16.71
N TYR A 244 26.94 1.12 -15.57
CA TYR A 244 26.45 1.53 -14.25
C TYR A 244 27.50 2.43 -13.62
N GLU A 245 27.08 3.55 -13.04
CA GLU A 245 27.99 4.63 -12.61
C GLU A 245 28.87 4.26 -11.41
N ILE A 246 28.42 3.36 -10.53
CA ILE A 246 29.11 3.04 -9.28
C ILE A 246 29.94 1.77 -9.44
N GLY A 247 31.25 1.86 -9.24
CA GLY A 247 32.15 0.69 -9.30
C GLY A 247 32.08 -0.23 -8.06
N PRO A 248 32.62 -1.47 -8.14
CA PRO A 248 32.55 -2.44 -7.05
C PRO A 248 33.12 -1.98 -5.70
N GLU A 249 34.22 -1.23 -5.71
CA GLU A 249 34.86 -0.75 -4.48
C GLU A 249 33.98 0.28 -3.76
N GLU A 250 33.53 1.32 -4.47
CA GLU A 250 32.63 2.36 -3.93
C GLU A 250 31.31 1.76 -3.44
N TYR A 251 30.67 0.91 -4.26
CA TYR A 251 29.43 0.24 -3.89
C TYR A 251 29.59 -0.56 -2.59
N SER A 252 30.70 -1.31 -2.46
CA SER A 252 30.94 -2.11 -1.27
C SER A 252 31.08 -1.26 0.00
N ASP A 253 31.74 -0.10 -0.07
CA ASP A 253 31.90 0.78 1.09
C ASP A 253 30.57 1.38 1.53
N ASP A 254 29.75 1.82 0.57
CA ASP A 254 28.44 2.40 0.87
C ASP A 254 27.46 1.36 1.45
N VAL A 255 27.40 0.16 0.87
CA VAL A 255 26.49 -0.90 1.33
C VAL A 255 26.91 -1.45 2.70
N LEU A 256 28.21 -1.59 2.98
CA LEU A 256 28.68 -2.04 4.29
C LEU A 256 28.42 -1.03 5.40
N ALA A 257 28.26 0.26 5.08
CA ALA A 257 27.87 1.28 6.06
C ALA A 257 26.50 0.99 6.69
N PHE A 258 25.61 0.25 6.00
CA PHE A 258 24.31 -0.17 6.54
C PHE A 258 24.42 -1.08 7.76
N ILE A 259 25.49 -1.88 7.87
CA ILE A 259 25.72 -2.72 9.05
C ILE A 259 25.85 -1.83 10.30
N GLY A 260 26.47 -0.66 10.16
CA GLY A 260 26.64 0.30 11.25
C GLY A 260 25.33 0.83 11.85
N ILE A 261 24.23 0.79 11.09
CA ILE A 261 22.88 1.16 11.57
C ILE A 261 22.01 -0.05 11.91
N GLY A 262 22.58 -1.27 11.87
CA GLY A 262 21.92 -2.50 12.31
C GLY A 262 21.36 -3.39 11.21
N VAL A 263 21.59 -3.08 9.93
CA VAL A 263 21.22 -3.98 8.83
C VAL A 263 22.04 -5.28 8.94
N SER A 264 21.39 -6.41 8.71
CA SER A 264 21.99 -7.75 8.94
C SER A 264 22.07 -8.60 7.68
N MET A 265 21.38 -8.21 6.60
CA MET A 265 21.44 -8.89 5.32
C MET A 265 21.72 -7.87 4.23
N LEU A 266 22.68 -8.16 3.36
CA LEU A 266 23.11 -7.29 2.26
C LEU A 266 23.15 -8.10 0.98
N GLY A 267 22.92 -7.48 -0.16
CA GLY A 267 23.16 -8.07 -1.48
C GLY A 267 23.21 -6.98 -2.54
N GLY A 268 23.02 -7.36 -3.79
CA GLY A 268 22.91 -6.42 -4.89
C GLY A 268 21.64 -6.63 -5.70
N CYS A 269 21.19 -5.56 -6.37
CA CYS A 269 20.11 -5.62 -7.36
C CYS A 269 20.67 -5.28 -8.76
N CYS A 270 19.99 -4.47 -9.56
CA CYS A 270 20.37 -4.20 -10.95
C CYS A 270 21.78 -3.61 -11.06
N GLY A 271 22.58 -4.16 -11.99
CA GLY A 271 23.96 -3.75 -12.23
C GLY A 271 25.03 -4.42 -11.36
N THR A 272 24.64 -5.24 -10.38
CA THR A 272 25.60 -5.88 -9.46
C THR A 272 26.03 -7.27 -9.93
N SER A 273 27.26 -7.38 -10.45
CA SER A 273 27.86 -8.64 -10.89
C SER A 273 28.51 -9.42 -9.74
N PRO A 274 29.00 -10.65 -9.94
CA PRO A 274 29.79 -11.38 -8.95
C PRO A 274 31.04 -10.62 -8.44
N GLU A 275 31.53 -9.63 -9.18
CA GLU A 275 32.64 -8.77 -8.74
C GLU A 275 32.26 -7.91 -7.53
N TYR A 276 31.06 -7.33 -7.53
CA TYR A 276 30.54 -6.51 -6.42
C TYR A 276 30.41 -7.34 -5.15
N ILE A 277 29.81 -8.53 -5.27
CA ILE A 277 29.65 -9.47 -4.15
C ILE A 277 31.01 -9.87 -3.57
N ARG A 278 32.01 -10.08 -4.44
CA ARG A 278 33.38 -10.43 -3.99
C ARG A 278 34.03 -9.28 -3.21
N GLU A 279 33.85 -8.03 -3.64
CA GLU A 279 34.36 -6.87 -2.88
C GLU A 279 33.66 -6.71 -1.53
N ILE A 280 32.34 -6.89 -1.46
CA ILE A 280 31.60 -6.90 -0.20
C ILE A 280 32.13 -8.02 0.71
N LYS A 281 32.31 -9.23 0.17
CA LYS A 281 32.77 -10.39 0.95
C LYS A 281 34.14 -10.18 1.60
N LYS A 282 35.08 -9.54 0.89
CA LYS A 282 36.44 -9.25 1.43
C LYS A 282 36.40 -8.38 2.68
N LYS A 283 35.42 -7.47 2.76
CA LYS A 283 35.33 -6.45 3.81
C LYS A 283 34.34 -6.88 4.92
N ILE A 284 33.24 -7.57 4.59
CA ILE A 284 32.18 -7.96 5.55
C ILE A 284 32.69 -8.90 6.65
N SER A 285 33.70 -9.74 6.38
CA SER A 285 34.25 -10.68 7.36
C SER A 285 34.96 -10.00 8.54
N ARG A 286 35.21 -8.69 8.44
CA ARG A 286 35.80 -7.86 9.51
C ARG A 286 34.75 -7.15 10.36
N LEU A 287 33.49 -7.28 9.99
CA LEU A 287 32.36 -6.63 10.65
C LEU A 287 31.59 -7.66 11.47
N THR A 288 30.93 -7.17 12.51
CA THR A 288 30.04 -7.96 13.35
C THR A 288 28.65 -7.37 13.29
N LYS A 289 27.63 -8.23 13.39
CA LYS A 289 26.24 -7.80 13.51
C LYS A 289 26.10 -6.84 14.69
N VAL A 290 25.43 -5.71 14.46
CA VAL A 290 25.18 -4.70 15.48
C VAL A 290 23.93 -5.08 16.26
N GLU A 291 24.03 -5.14 17.59
CA GLU A 291 22.86 -5.29 18.46
C GLU A 291 22.03 -4.01 18.45
N ARG A 292 20.72 -4.16 18.30
CA ARG A 292 19.76 -3.06 18.23
C ARG A 292 18.93 -3.00 19.50
N SER A 293 18.57 -1.79 19.93
CA SER A 293 17.52 -1.64 20.93
C SER A 293 16.18 -2.08 20.34
N GLU A 294 15.42 -2.83 21.14
CA GLU A 294 14.07 -3.25 20.78
C GLU A 294 13.17 -2.02 20.61
N GLN A 295 12.54 -1.91 19.45
CA GLN A 295 11.55 -0.87 19.15
C GLN A 295 10.19 -1.27 19.71
N LYS A 296 9.58 -0.40 20.51
CA LYS A 296 8.25 -0.60 21.13
C LYS A 296 7.39 0.61 20.86
N PHE A 297 6.30 0.39 20.13
CA PHE A 297 5.33 1.43 19.82
C PHE A 297 3.97 0.78 19.56
N HIS A 298 2.91 1.55 19.81
CA HIS A 298 1.55 1.17 19.47
C HIS A 298 1.20 1.85 18.16
N ALA A 299 1.04 1.08 17.09
CA ALA A 299 0.82 1.64 15.76
C ALA A 299 -0.26 0.87 14.99
N LEU A 300 -1.02 1.63 14.22
CA LEU A 300 -1.95 1.16 13.19
C LEU A 300 -1.56 1.82 11.88
N CYS A 301 -1.89 1.22 10.75
CA CYS A 301 -1.53 1.83 9.47
C CYS A 301 -2.48 1.46 8.34
N THR A 302 -2.50 2.35 7.36
CA THR A 302 -2.82 2.09 5.96
C THR A 302 -1.52 2.24 5.16
N PRO A 303 -1.46 1.96 3.85
CA PRO A 303 -0.22 2.14 3.09
C PRO A 303 0.33 3.56 3.22
N SER A 304 -0.54 4.57 3.15
CA SER A 304 -0.13 5.98 3.09
C SER A 304 -0.07 6.71 4.42
N ASN A 305 -0.47 6.07 5.53
CA ASN A 305 -0.55 6.71 6.84
C ASN A 305 -0.31 5.72 7.98
N THR A 306 0.57 6.10 8.92
CA THR A 306 0.82 5.37 10.16
C THR A 306 0.35 6.19 11.35
N VAL A 307 -0.60 5.64 12.11
CA VAL A 307 -1.14 6.24 13.33
C VAL A 307 -0.42 5.65 14.54
N LEU A 308 0.51 6.42 15.11
CA LEU A 308 1.05 6.15 16.44
C LEU A 308 -0.01 6.46 17.49
N VAL A 309 -0.33 5.49 18.35
CA VAL A 309 -1.25 5.65 19.49
C VAL A 309 -0.51 6.33 20.64
N GLU A 310 -0.05 7.56 20.38
CA GLU A 310 0.54 8.47 21.37
C GLU A 310 -0.39 9.66 21.62
N GLY A 311 -0.60 9.99 22.89
CA GLY A 311 -1.67 10.89 23.29
C GLY A 311 -3.06 10.32 22.98
N VAL A 312 -4.05 11.20 22.89
CA VAL A 312 -5.44 10.81 22.60
C VAL A 312 -5.69 10.83 21.11
N LYS A 313 -6.16 9.71 20.56
CA LYS A 313 -6.49 9.48 19.14
C LYS A 313 -7.95 9.09 19.01
N VAL A 314 -8.68 9.70 18.08
CA VAL A 314 -10.13 9.49 17.97
C VAL A 314 -10.46 8.35 17.02
N ILE A 315 -11.32 7.43 17.49
CA ILE A 315 -11.98 6.41 16.67
C ILE A 315 -13.40 6.91 16.33
N GLY A 316 -13.70 7.05 15.04
CA GLY A 316 -15.00 7.52 14.57
C GLY A 316 -16.08 6.43 14.61
N GLU A 317 -17.18 6.68 15.35
CA GLU A 317 -18.25 5.69 15.62
C GLU A 317 -19.40 5.65 14.59
N ARG A 318 -19.37 6.46 13.52
CA ARG A 318 -20.58 6.71 12.72
C ARG A 318 -20.96 5.55 11.81
N ILE A 319 -20.03 4.71 11.38
CA ILE A 319 -20.29 3.52 10.55
C ILE A 319 -20.70 2.36 11.46
N ASN A 320 -21.85 2.53 12.13
CA ASN A 320 -22.45 1.52 12.99
C ASN A 320 -23.99 1.64 12.90
N PRO A 321 -24.71 0.60 12.43
CA PRO A 321 -26.15 0.67 12.19
C PRO A 321 -27.00 0.80 13.46
N THR A 322 -26.43 0.55 14.65
CA THR A 322 -27.16 0.57 15.92
C THR A 322 -27.81 1.93 16.17
N GLY A 323 -29.15 1.95 16.23
CA GLY A 323 -29.92 3.18 16.41
C GLY A 323 -29.95 4.15 15.21
N LYS A 324 -29.28 3.85 14.08
CA LYS A 324 -29.15 4.76 12.93
C LYS A 324 -29.96 4.29 11.71
N LYS A 325 -31.18 4.82 11.55
CA LYS A 325 -32.11 4.41 10.48
C LYS A 325 -31.52 4.53 9.07
N MET A 326 -30.89 5.66 8.74
CA MET A 326 -30.33 5.90 7.40
C MET A 326 -29.21 4.92 7.06
N LEU A 327 -28.28 4.65 8.00
CA LEU A 327 -27.21 3.70 7.76
C LEU A 327 -27.73 2.26 7.63
N LYS A 328 -28.80 1.91 8.38
CA LYS A 328 -29.47 0.61 8.19
C LYS A 328 -30.04 0.47 6.79
N GLU A 329 -30.70 1.50 6.27
CA GLU A 329 -31.23 1.51 4.91
C GLU A 329 -30.11 1.44 3.87
N ALA A 330 -29.02 2.19 4.08
CA ALA A 330 -27.86 2.19 3.19
C ALA A 330 -27.22 0.79 3.11
N LEU A 331 -26.97 0.14 4.24
CA LEU A 331 -26.43 -1.23 4.27
C LEU A 331 -27.36 -2.24 3.60
N LYS A 332 -28.68 -2.15 3.81
CA LYS A 332 -29.67 -3.04 3.15
C LYS A 332 -29.67 -2.89 1.64
N ASN A 333 -29.56 -1.64 1.16
CA ASN A 333 -29.60 -1.32 -0.25
C ASN A 333 -28.21 -1.38 -0.92
N SER A 334 -27.16 -1.69 -0.16
CA SER A 334 -25.76 -1.56 -0.61
C SER A 334 -25.42 -0.18 -1.18
N ASP A 335 -25.99 0.88 -0.59
CA ASP A 335 -25.66 2.28 -0.89
C ASP A 335 -24.26 2.58 -0.33
N MET A 336 -23.25 2.28 -1.15
CA MET A 336 -21.85 2.42 -0.77
C MET A 336 -21.49 3.89 -0.60
N ASP A 337 -22.00 4.77 -1.46
CA ASP A 337 -21.74 6.21 -1.41
C ASP A 337 -22.11 6.83 -0.06
N TYR A 338 -23.26 6.46 0.51
CA TYR A 338 -23.63 6.93 1.85
C TYR A 338 -22.62 6.48 2.91
N ILE A 339 -22.18 5.22 2.86
CA ILE A 339 -21.24 4.62 3.83
C ILE A 339 -19.86 5.30 3.69
N LEU A 340 -19.35 5.43 2.47
CA LEU A 340 -18.07 6.07 2.17
C LEU A 340 -18.08 7.54 2.61
N LYS A 341 -19.18 8.26 2.38
CA LYS A 341 -19.36 9.62 2.87
C LYS A 341 -19.33 9.73 4.39
N GLN A 342 -19.83 8.73 5.13
CA GLN A 342 -19.64 8.70 6.58
C GLN A 342 -18.16 8.52 6.96
N GLY A 343 -17.41 7.71 6.21
CA GLY A 343 -15.96 7.57 6.42
C GLY A 343 -15.22 8.89 6.20
N VAL A 344 -15.35 9.48 5.02
CA VAL A 344 -14.71 10.75 4.65
C VAL A 344 -15.07 11.86 5.64
N SER A 345 -16.37 12.03 5.95
CA SER A 345 -16.82 13.09 6.85
C SER A 345 -16.27 12.95 8.28
N GLN A 346 -15.98 11.73 8.73
CA GLN A 346 -15.37 11.51 10.04
C GLN A 346 -13.89 11.85 10.06
N VAL A 347 -13.15 11.45 9.01
CA VAL A 347 -11.72 11.77 8.86
C VAL A 347 -11.52 13.27 8.71
N GLU A 348 -12.33 13.95 7.88
CA GLU A 348 -12.33 15.42 7.75
C GLU A 348 -12.60 16.13 9.09
N ALA A 349 -13.40 15.50 9.97
CA ALA A 349 -13.69 16.03 11.29
C ALA A 349 -12.60 15.74 12.35
N GLY A 350 -11.58 14.96 11.99
CA GLY A 350 -10.41 14.68 12.80
C GLY A 350 -10.37 13.28 13.42
N ALA A 351 -11.20 12.33 12.98
CA ALA A 351 -10.99 10.92 13.32
C ALA A 351 -9.70 10.41 12.66
N GLU A 352 -8.84 9.77 13.46
CA GLU A 352 -7.59 9.17 12.99
C GLU A 352 -7.80 7.68 12.66
N ILE A 353 -8.86 7.06 13.19
CA ILE A 353 -9.25 5.65 13.00
C ILE A 353 -10.77 5.61 12.76
N LEU A 354 -11.27 4.65 11.97
CA LEU A 354 -12.70 4.46 11.74
C LEU A 354 -13.19 3.13 12.31
N ASP A 355 -14.20 3.17 13.18
CA ASP A 355 -14.95 1.97 13.60
C ASP A 355 -15.94 1.56 12.51
N VAL A 356 -15.91 0.28 12.13
CA VAL A 356 -16.70 -0.27 11.03
C VAL A 356 -17.50 -1.47 11.52
N ASN A 357 -18.79 -1.23 11.75
CA ASN A 357 -19.77 -2.25 12.12
C ASN A 357 -20.85 -2.36 11.02
N VAL A 358 -21.03 -3.55 10.46
CA VAL A 358 -22.06 -3.84 9.44
C VAL A 358 -23.20 -4.71 9.99
N GLY A 359 -23.36 -4.73 11.32
CA GLY A 359 -24.25 -5.61 12.08
C GLY A 359 -25.73 -5.46 11.76
N LEU A 360 -26.20 -6.19 10.74
CA LEU A 360 -27.62 -6.32 10.39
C LEU A 360 -27.96 -7.78 10.06
N ARG A 361 -29.01 -8.30 10.69
CA ARG A 361 -29.47 -9.69 10.49
C ARG A 361 -29.99 -9.98 9.08
N GLU A 362 -30.38 -8.94 8.35
CA GLU A 362 -31.06 -9.04 7.05
C GLU A 362 -30.08 -9.06 5.86
N ILE A 363 -28.78 -8.96 6.10
CA ILE A 363 -27.76 -8.90 5.05
C ILE A 363 -26.68 -9.97 5.25
N ASP A 364 -25.97 -10.28 4.18
CA ASP A 364 -24.70 -11.00 4.28
C ASP A 364 -23.64 -10.05 4.85
N GLN A 365 -23.38 -10.17 6.15
CA GLN A 365 -22.42 -9.33 6.86
C GLN A 365 -20.99 -9.55 6.40
N LYS A 366 -20.64 -10.76 5.95
CA LYS A 366 -19.28 -11.10 5.50
C LYS A 366 -18.98 -10.39 4.18
N GLU A 367 -19.87 -10.53 3.20
CA GLU A 367 -19.73 -9.86 1.90
C GLU A 367 -19.87 -8.34 2.04
N MET A 368 -20.75 -7.86 2.92
CA MET A 368 -20.86 -6.42 3.18
C MET A 368 -19.58 -5.86 3.82
N MET A 369 -18.99 -6.56 4.81
CA MET A 369 -17.74 -6.14 5.44
C MET A 369 -16.61 -6.06 4.41
N LYS A 370 -16.48 -7.06 3.52
CA LYS A 370 -15.53 -7.04 2.40
C LYS A 370 -15.71 -5.78 1.54
N LYS A 371 -16.94 -5.47 1.12
CA LYS A 371 -17.25 -4.29 0.29
C LYS A 371 -16.94 -2.97 1.00
N VAL A 372 -17.37 -2.83 2.26
CA VAL A 372 -17.15 -1.61 3.07
C VAL A 372 -15.69 -1.38 3.35
N VAL A 373 -14.93 -2.42 3.70
CA VAL A 373 -13.48 -2.33 3.92
C VAL A 373 -12.78 -1.89 2.63
N LYS A 374 -13.03 -2.55 1.49
CA LYS A 374 -12.40 -2.15 0.21
C LYS A 374 -12.76 -0.72 -0.20
N GLY A 375 -14.02 -0.33 -0.04
CA GLY A 375 -14.48 1.02 -0.40
C GLY A 375 -13.91 2.11 0.50
N LEU A 376 -13.89 1.93 1.83
CA LEU A 376 -13.37 2.95 2.76
C LEU A 376 -11.89 3.25 2.50
N GLN A 377 -11.12 2.22 2.16
CA GLN A 377 -9.69 2.35 1.87
C GLN A 377 -9.41 3.07 0.55
N SER A 378 -10.37 3.10 -0.39
CA SER A 378 -10.19 3.85 -1.65
C SER A 378 -10.42 5.36 -1.47
N VAL A 379 -11.16 5.78 -0.44
CA VAL A 379 -11.52 7.19 -0.19
C VAL A 379 -10.89 7.80 1.07
N THR A 380 -10.33 6.98 1.97
CA THR A 380 -9.71 7.45 3.23
C THR A 380 -8.37 6.73 3.48
N ASN A 381 -7.50 7.37 4.26
CA ASN A 381 -6.23 6.79 4.72
C ASN A 381 -6.23 6.48 6.22
N ALA A 382 -7.40 6.48 6.87
CA ALA A 382 -7.54 6.14 8.27
C ALA A 382 -7.54 4.60 8.44
N PRO A 383 -6.76 4.04 9.37
CA PRO A 383 -6.86 2.63 9.73
C PRO A 383 -8.27 2.27 10.21
N LEU A 384 -8.65 1.02 10.01
CA LEU A 384 -9.98 0.52 10.35
C LEU A 384 -9.97 -0.27 11.65
N GLN A 385 -11.00 -0.07 12.46
CA GLN A 385 -11.38 -0.95 13.55
C GLN A 385 -12.57 -1.80 13.07
N ILE A 386 -12.32 -3.09 12.86
CA ILE A 386 -13.29 -4.07 12.39
C ILE A 386 -14.16 -4.48 13.58
N ASP A 387 -15.39 -4.00 13.61
CA ASP A 387 -16.35 -4.23 14.70
C ASP A 387 -17.39 -5.28 14.33
N SER A 388 -17.30 -6.45 14.98
CA SER A 388 -18.24 -7.55 14.82
C SER A 388 -18.16 -8.52 16.00
N SER A 389 -19.26 -9.25 16.23
CA SER A 389 -19.30 -10.41 17.14
C SER A 389 -19.18 -11.75 16.41
N ASP A 390 -19.18 -11.73 15.08
CA ASP A 390 -19.05 -12.89 14.22
C ASP A 390 -17.61 -13.02 13.69
N MET A 391 -17.00 -14.17 13.96
CA MET A 391 -15.63 -14.50 13.58
C MET A 391 -15.42 -14.45 12.07
N ASP A 392 -16.37 -14.94 11.26
CA ASP A 392 -16.23 -15.00 9.81
C ASP A 392 -16.24 -13.59 9.18
N VAL A 393 -16.99 -12.67 9.82
CA VAL A 393 -17.03 -11.25 9.44
C VAL A 393 -15.73 -10.55 9.82
N ILE A 394 -15.18 -10.85 11.00
CA ILE A 394 -13.87 -10.33 11.42
C ILE A 394 -12.77 -10.80 10.47
N GLU A 395 -12.70 -12.10 10.18
CA GLU A 395 -11.70 -12.64 9.25
C GLU A 395 -11.82 -12.02 7.86
N ALA A 396 -13.04 -11.85 7.34
CA ALA A 396 -13.24 -11.16 6.07
C ALA A 396 -12.73 -9.71 6.11
N GLY A 397 -13.04 -8.95 7.17
CA GLY A 397 -12.53 -7.59 7.32
C GLY A 397 -11.00 -7.53 7.37
N LEU A 398 -10.37 -8.42 8.16
CA LEU A 398 -8.91 -8.48 8.31
C LEU A 398 -8.20 -8.93 7.03
N ARG A 399 -8.78 -9.86 6.26
CA ARG A 399 -8.19 -10.36 5.01
C ARG A 399 -8.03 -9.22 3.98
N TYR A 400 -9.05 -8.37 3.85
CA TYR A 400 -9.07 -7.28 2.85
C TYR A 400 -8.62 -5.91 3.37
N ALA A 401 -8.31 -5.77 4.67
CA ALA A 401 -7.69 -4.56 5.20
C ALA A 401 -6.22 -4.46 4.74
N ASN A 402 -5.82 -3.35 4.14
CA ASN A 402 -4.48 -3.08 3.65
C ASN A 402 -3.72 -2.26 4.70
N GLY A 403 -2.89 -2.93 5.47
CA GLY A 403 -2.22 -2.37 6.64
C GLY A 403 -2.63 -3.07 7.94
N LYS A 404 -2.40 -2.40 9.08
CA LYS A 404 -2.69 -2.92 10.42
C LYS A 404 -3.99 -2.33 10.98
N ALA A 405 -4.99 -3.19 11.10
CA ALA A 405 -6.32 -2.90 11.65
C ALA A 405 -6.43 -3.23 13.15
N ILE A 406 -7.55 -2.83 13.76
CA ILE A 406 -7.97 -3.27 15.10
C ILE A 406 -9.13 -4.26 14.98
N VAL A 407 -9.12 -5.33 15.76
CA VAL A 407 -10.30 -6.18 16.00
C VAL A 407 -11.07 -5.65 17.21
N ASN A 408 -12.33 -5.27 16.99
CA ASN A 408 -13.29 -4.92 18.04
C ASN A 408 -14.40 -5.99 18.04
N SER A 409 -14.39 -6.96 18.95
CA SER A 409 -13.50 -7.12 20.11
C SER A 409 -13.39 -8.59 20.52
N VAL A 410 -12.56 -8.84 21.53
CA VAL A 410 -12.56 -10.07 22.32
C VAL A 410 -12.98 -9.75 23.76
N ASN A 411 -13.41 -10.74 24.53
CA ASN A 411 -13.73 -10.57 25.95
C ASN A 411 -12.94 -11.59 26.80
N GLY A 412 -13.17 -11.60 28.11
CA GLY A 412 -12.50 -12.48 29.06
C GLY A 412 -12.93 -13.95 29.03
N GLU A 413 -13.88 -14.33 28.18
CA GLU A 413 -14.34 -15.72 28.06
C GLU A 413 -13.30 -16.56 27.31
N ASP A 414 -12.97 -17.74 27.85
CA ASP A 414 -11.91 -18.58 27.26
C ASP A 414 -12.23 -18.98 25.82
N GLN A 415 -13.50 -19.28 25.54
CA GLN A 415 -13.95 -19.66 24.19
C GLN A 415 -13.81 -18.53 23.17
N MET A 416 -13.99 -17.27 23.59
CA MET A 416 -13.83 -16.12 22.70
C MET A 416 -12.35 -15.82 22.45
N LEU A 417 -11.53 -15.91 23.48
CA LEU A 417 -10.07 -15.75 23.37
C LEU A 417 -9.47 -16.79 22.42
N GLU A 418 -9.84 -18.06 22.57
CA GLU A 418 -9.36 -19.16 21.73
C GLU A 418 -9.79 -19.05 20.26
N LYS A 419 -10.90 -18.35 19.97
CA LYS A 419 -11.37 -18.12 18.60
C LYS A 419 -10.77 -16.88 17.94
N ILE A 420 -10.71 -15.77 18.66
CA ILE A 420 -10.36 -14.47 18.07
C ILE A 420 -8.84 -14.23 18.07
N LEU A 421 -8.11 -14.59 19.12
CA LEU A 421 -6.67 -14.32 19.21
C LEU A 421 -5.85 -15.00 18.09
N PRO A 422 -6.16 -16.24 17.64
CA PRO A 422 -5.50 -16.81 16.46
C PRO A 422 -5.66 -15.96 15.20
N LEU A 423 -6.84 -15.38 14.96
CA LEU A 423 -7.07 -14.50 13.81
C LEU A 423 -6.30 -13.18 13.94
N VAL A 424 -6.30 -12.58 15.14
CA VAL A 424 -5.52 -11.38 15.45
C VAL A 424 -4.04 -11.63 15.14
N LYS A 425 -3.50 -12.76 15.60
CA LYS A 425 -2.11 -13.15 15.34
C LYS A 425 -1.84 -13.39 13.85
N LYS A 426 -2.72 -14.12 13.17
CA LYS A 426 -2.61 -14.47 11.74
C LYS A 426 -2.51 -13.22 10.86
N TYR A 427 -3.32 -12.21 11.12
CA TYR A 427 -3.37 -10.99 10.31
C TYR A 427 -2.55 -9.82 10.88
N GLY A 428 -1.84 -10.02 11.99
CA GLY A 428 -1.02 -8.99 12.61
C GLY A 428 -1.81 -7.80 13.16
N ALA A 429 -3.09 -7.99 13.51
CA ALA A 429 -3.97 -6.92 13.95
C ALA A 429 -3.72 -6.54 15.42
N ALA A 430 -4.14 -5.34 15.80
CA ALA A 430 -4.38 -5.02 17.21
C ALA A 430 -5.74 -5.58 17.66
N VAL A 431 -5.96 -5.70 18.97
CA VAL A 431 -7.21 -6.24 19.53
C VAL A 431 -7.71 -5.42 20.71
N VAL A 432 -9.01 -5.16 20.72
CA VAL A 432 -9.73 -4.59 21.87
C VAL A 432 -10.23 -5.72 22.77
N GLY A 433 -9.76 -5.75 24.01
CA GLY A 433 -10.21 -6.64 25.06
C GLY A 433 -11.27 -5.97 25.95
N LEU A 434 -12.50 -6.46 25.90
CA LEU A 434 -13.59 -6.03 26.79
C LEU A 434 -13.43 -6.67 28.18
N THR A 435 -13.48 -5.85 29.22
CA THR A 435 -13.40 -6.27 30.63
C THR A 435 -14.68 -6.93 31.18
N LEU A 436 -15.20 -7.92 30.45
CA LEU A 436 -16.32 -8.77 30.86
C LEU A 436 -15.98 -10.24 30.59
N ASP A 437 -16.64 -11.14 31.30
CA ASP A 437 -16.47 -12.59 31.14
C ASP A 437 -17.82 -13.32 31.21
N GLU A 438 -17.83 -14.64 31.40
CA GLU A 438 -19.04 -15.46 31.45
C GLU A 438 -20.03 -15.03 32.55
N ARG A 439 -19.54 -14.29 33.56
CA ARG A 439 -20.35 -13.74 34.66
C ARG A 439 -20.93 -12.37 34.33
N GLY A 440 -20.65 -11.85 33.14
CA GLY A 440 -21.04 -10.52 32.69
C GLY A 440 -20.00 -9.44 33.05
N ILE A 441 -20.48 -8.21 33.21
CA ILE A 441 -19.63 -7.05 33.50
C ILE A 441 -19.47 -6.94 35.02
N PRO A 442 -18.24 -6.99 35.58
CA PRO A 442 -18.04 -6.79 37.01
C PRO A 442 -18.41 -5.37 37.46
N ASP A 443 -18.99 -5.26 38.65
CA ASP A 443 -19.41 -3.97 39.22
C ASP A 443 -18.26 -3.14 39.81
N ASN A 444 -17.07 -3.74 40.02
CA ASN A 444 -15.92 -3.07 40.64
C ASN A 444 -14.67 -3.08 39.74
N ALA A 445 -13.83 -2.06 39.91
CA ALA A 445 -12.65 -1.85 39.08
C ALA A 445 -11.59 -2.94 39.20
N LEU A 446 -11.43 -3.55 40.38
CA LEU A 446 -10.40 -4.57 40.60
C LEU A 446 -10.69 -5.84 39.83
N GLU A 447 -11.95 -6.27 39.77
CA GLU A 447 -12.34 -7.46 39.00
C GLU A 447 -12.25 -7.18 37.49
N ARG A 448 -12.64 -5.99 37.01
CA ARG A 448 -12.41 -5.60 35.61
C ARG A 448 -10.93 -5.61 35.23
N PHE A 449 -10.08 -5.11 36.12
CA PHE A 449 -8.63 -5.14 35.95
C PHE A 449 -8.08 -6.56 35.84
N LYS A 450 -8.55 -7.52 36.66
CA LYS A 450 -8.14 -8.93 36.55
C LYS A 450 -8.52 -9.55 35.21
N ILE A 451 -9.67 -9.18 34.66
CA ILE A 451 -10.06 -9.62 33.31
C ILE A 451 -9.12 -9.03 32.25
N ALA A 452 -8.76 -7.74 32.35
CA ALA A 452 -7.77 -7.13 31.46
C ALA A 452 -6.41 -7.85 31.52
N GLU A 453 -5.94 -8.21 32.72
CA GLU A 453 -4.72 -9.00 32.92
C GLU A 453 -4.82 -10.39 32.29
N LYS A 454 -5.97 -11.07 32.44
CA LYS A 454 -6.24 -12.36 31.78
C LYS A 454 -6.14 -12.24 30.26
N ILE A 455 -6.79 -11.23 29.67
CA ILE A 455 -6.77 -11.01 28.22
C ILE A 455 -5.35 -10.75 27.72
N LEU A 456 -4.58 -9.88 28.40
CA LEU A 456 -3.19 -9.61 28.05
C LEU A 456 -2.36 -10.90 28.08
N ASN A 457 -2.43 -11.67 29.16
CA ASN A 457 -1.64 -12.89 29.29
C ASN A 457 -1.98 -13.90 28.19
N LYS A 458 -3.26 -14.06 27.86
CA LYS A 458 -3.68 -14.92 26.75
C LYS A 458 -3.20 -14.40 25.39
N ALA A 459 -3.26 -13.11 25.14
CA ALA A 459 -2.71 -12.53 23.91
C ALA A 459 -1.20 -12.80 23.76
N LEU A 460 -0.43 -12.64 24.85
CA LEU A 460 1.00 -12.96 24.87
C LEU A 460 1.28 -14.45 24.61
N GLU A 461 0.46 -15.37 25.12
CA GLU A 461 0.57 -16.81 24.85
C GLU A 461 0.41 -17.13 23.34
N TYR A 462 -0.45 -16.41 22.62
CA TYR A 462 -0.60 -16.52 21.16
C TYR A 462 0.48 -15.76 20.37
N GLY A 463 1.45 -15.13 21.05
CA GLY A 463 2.50 -14.34 20.41
C GLY A 463 2.02 -12.99 19.85
N ILE A 464 0.90 -12.46 20.37
CA ILE A 464 0.47 -11.08 20.12
C ILE A 464 1.23 -10.19 21.08
N LYS A 465 1.83 -9.13 20.55
CA LYS A 465 2.64 -8.21 21.36
C LYS A 465 1.76 -7.43 22.32
N LYS A 466 2.34 -7.05 23.47
CA LYS A 466 1.68 -6.18 24.44
C LYS A 466 1.20 -4.87 23.81
N GLU A 467 1.99 -4.35 22.86
CA GLU A 467 1.73 -3.12 22.14
C GLU A 467 0.45 -3.19 21.26
N ASP A 468 -0.04 -4.39 20.98
CA ASP A 468 -1.22 -4.65 20.15
C ASP A 468 -2.48 -5.00 20.95
N VAL A 469 -2.41 -4.94 22.29
CA VAL A 469 -3.54 -5.20 23.18
C VAL A 469 -4.07 -3.90 23.76
N TYR A 470 -5.30 -3.54 23.40
CA TYR A 470 -6.02 -2.38 23.92
C TYR A 470 -7.16 -2.84 24.82
N ILE A 471 -7.43 -2.12 25.90
CA ILE A 471 -8.45 -2.55 26.88
C ILE A 471 -9.63 -1.60 26.93
N ASP A 472 -10.83 -2.14 26.75
CA ASP A 472 -12.09 -1.46 27.01
C ASP A 472 -12.59 -1.78 28.41
N THR A 473 -12.60 -0.75 29.26
CA THR A 473 -13.02 -0.85 30.67
C THR A 473 -14.53 -0.75 30.88
N LEU A 474 -15.28 -0.73 29.77
CA LEU A 474 -16.72 -0.71 29.61
C LEU A 474 -17.38 0.54 30.18
N THR A 475 -17.86 1.39 29.28
CA THR A 475 -18.72 2.51 29.62
C THR A 475 -20.14 2.03 29.92
N LEU A 476 -20.61 2.23 31.15
CA LEU A 476 -21.97 1.91 31.57
C LEU A 476 -22.86 3.15 31.60
N THR A 477 -24.16 2.97 31.37
CA THR A 477 -25.12 4.08 31.30
C THR A 477 -25.38 4.67 32.67
N CYS A 478 -25.10 5.96 32.87
CA CYS A 478 -25.22 6.59 34.19
C CYS A 478 -26.66 6.73 34.70
N SER A 479 -27.65 6.60 33.81
CA SER A 479 -29.08 6.58 34.17
C SER A 479 -29.49 5.33 34.95
N ALA A 480 -28.82 4.20 34.74
CA ALA A 480 -29.13 2.92 35.36
C ALA A 480 -28.04 2.43 36.33
N GLN A 481 -26.77 2.70 36.01
CA GLN A 481 -25.58 2.17 36.68
C GLN A 481 -24.64 3.31 37.07
N GLN A 482 -25.18 4.28 37.82
CA GLN A 482 -24.48 5.52 38.15
C GLN A 482 -23.21 5.31 38.98
N LYS A 483 -23.21 4.31 39.89
CA LYS A 483 -22.07 4.05 40.77
C LYS A 483 -20.88 3.49 39.99
N GLU A 484 -21.18 2.66 39.00
CA GLU A 484 -20.22 1.92 38.20
C GLU A 484 -19.48 2.82 37.20
N VAL A 485 -19.99 4.03 36.92
CA VAL A 485 -19.28 5.06 36.13
C VAL A 485 -17.91 5.38 36.74
N ALA A 486 -17.85 5.55 38.06
CA ALA A 486 -16.59 5.82 38.75
C ALA A 486 -15.65 4.61 38.72
N GLU A 487 -16.21 3.40 38.68
CA GLU A 487 -15.42 2.16 38.57
C GLU A 487 -14.79 2.01 37.19
N THR A 488 -15.46 2.41 36.11
CA THR A 488 -14.86 2.51 34.76
C THR A 488 -13.62 3.41 34.79
N VAL A 489 -13.74 4.62 35.36
CA VAL A 489 -12.62 5.58 35.45
C VAL A 489 -11.46 5.03 36.28
N LYS A 490 -11.73 4.41 37.43
CA LYS A 490 -10.69 3.75 38.25
C LYS A 490 -10.00 2.63 37.48
N THR A 491 -10.75 1.85 36.71
CA THR A 491 -10.21 0.75 35.92
C THR A 491 -9.25 1.27 34.84
N LEU A 492 -9.58 2.37 34.16
CA LEU A 492 -8.68 3.02 33.19
C LEU A 492 -7.32 3.31 33.81
N THR A 493 -7.32 3.98 34.97
CA THR A 493 -6.08 4.32 35.69
C THR A 493 -5.30 3.07 36.07
N MET A 494 -5.97 2.05 36.59
CA MET A 494 -5.31 0.78 36.96
C MET A 494 -4.67 0.09 35.75
N VAL A 495 -5.37 -0.01 34.62
CA VAL A 495 -4.85 -0.62 33.40
C VAL A 495 -3.64 0.17 32.88
N LYS A 496 -3.75 1.50 32.87
CA LYS A 496 -2.68 2.39 32.40
C LYS A 496 -1.43 2.30 33.26
N GLU A 497 -1.57 2.39 34.58
CA GLU A 497 -0.44 2.45 35.51
C GLU A 497 0.18 1.07 35.78
N LYS A 498 -0.63 0.01 35.88
CA LYS A 498 -0.15 -1.30 36.32
C LYS A 498 0.14 -2.26 35.17
N LEU A 499 -0.70 -2.25 34.13
CA LEU A 499 -0.46 -3.08 32.94
C LEU A 499 0.32 -2.32 31.87
N GLY A 500 0.33 -0.98 31.87
CA GLY A 500 1.02 -0.20 30.84
C GLY A 500 0.43 -0.41 29.44
N LEU A 501 -0.88 -0.69 29.36
CA LEU A 501 -1.60 -0.88 28.10
C LEU A 501 -2.25 0.43 27.64
N LYS A 502 -2.62 0.45 26.36
CA LYS A 502 -3.52 1.48 25.82
C LYS A 502 -4.96 1.14 26.18
N THR A 503 -5.77 2.16 26.38
CA THR A 503 -7.18 1.98 26.71
C THR A 503 -8.07 2.62 25.66
N VAL A 504 -9.21 1.98 25.44
CA VAL A 504 -10.25 2.37 24.47
C VAL A 504 -11.59 2.42 25.20
N LEU A 505 -12.49 3.32 24.79
CA LEU A 505 -13.83 3.38 25.38
C LEU A 505 -14.86 3.89 24.38
N GLY A 506 -16.00 3.19 24.32
CA GLY A 506 -17.26 3.73 23.78
C GLY A 506 -17.82 4.84 24.67
N VAL A 507 -17.40 6.08 24.46
CA VAL A 507 -17.75 7.21 25.35
C VAL A 507 -19.23 7.57 25.24
N SER A 508 -19.81 7.48 24.05
CA SER A 508 -21.21 7.87 23.76
C SER A 508 -22.27 7.08 24.54
N ASN A 509 -21.89 5.92 25.10
CA ASN A 509 -22.78 5.06 25.88
C ASN A 509 -23.15 5.64 27.24
N ILE A 510 -22.29 6.49 27.83
CA ILE A 510 -22.45 7.00 29.20
C ILE A 510 -23.81 7.68 29.44
N SER A 511 -24.32 8.40 28.44
CA SER A 511 -25.46 9.31 28.58
C SER A 511 -26.81 8.73 28.14
N PHE A 512 -26.89 7.45 27.76
CA PHE A 512 -28.18 6.88 27.35
C PHE A 512 -29.23 7.03 28.47
N GLY A 513 -30.43 7.48 28.09
CA GLY A 513 -31.53 7.73 29.03
C GLY A 513 -31.45 9.05 29.80
N MET A 514 -30.42 9.89 29.59
CA MET A 514 -30.26 11.16 30.32
C MET A 514 -30.67 12.40 29.49
N PRO A 515 -31.18 13.47 30.12
CA PRO A 515 -31.31 14.77 29.47
C PRO A 515 -29.94 15.41 29.25
N ASN A 516 -29.83 16.30 28.26
CA ASN A 516 -28.59 17.00 27.90
C ASN A 516 -27.37 16.06 27.78
N ARG A 517 -27.52 15.02 26.96
CA ARG A 517 -26.48 14.02 26.69
C ARG A 517 -25.11 14.61 26.32
N PRO A 518 -25.00 15.66 25.47
CA PRO A 518 -23.71 16.24 25.10
C PRO A 518 -22.87 16.67 26.32
N LEU A 519 -23.47 17.38 27.28
CA LEU A 519 -22.76 17.82 28.48
C LEU A 519 -22.18 16.66 29.30
N ILE A 520 -22.94 15.57 29.44
CA ILE A 520 -22.48 14.37 30.15
C ILE A 520 -21.34 13.70 29.38
N ASN A 521 -21.49 13.54 28.06
CA ASN A 521 -20.46 12.94 27.20
C ASN A 521 -19.14 13.73 27.27
N GLU A 522 -19.19 15.06 27.11
CA GLU A 522 -18.02 15.93 27.15
C GLU A 522 -17.31 15.90 28.51
N THR A 523 -18.10 15.94 29.60
CA THR A 523 -17.56 15.89 30.96
C THR A 523 -16.91 14.54 31.24
N PHE A 524 -17.58 13.45 30.87
CA PHE A 524 -17.05 12.10 31.03
C PHE A 524 -15.80 11.87 30.18
N LEU A 525 -15.79 12.36 28.93
CA LEU A 525 -14.62 12.28 28.05
C LEU A 525 -13.39 12.94 28.71
N ALA A 526 -13.54 14.15 29.25
CA ALA A 526 -12.45 14.85 29.93
C ALA A 526 -11.92 14.07 31.14
N ILE A 527 -12.82 13.49 31.94
CA ILE A 527 -12.45 12.65 33.10
C ILE A 527 -11.73 11.37 32.62
N ALA A 528 -12.25 10.70 31.60
CA ALA A 528 -11.69 9.46 31.08
C ALA A 528 -10.29 9.67 30.47
N MET A 529 -10.09 10.73 29.68
CA MET A 529 -8.76 11.09 29.14
C MET A 529 -7.76 11.36 30.26
N ALA A 530 -8.15 12.13 31.28
CA ALA A 530 -7.28 12.37 32.44
C ALA A 530 -6.97 11.10 33.24
N ALA A 531 -7.88 10.11 33.23
CA ALA A 531 -7.69 8.82 33.89
C ALA A 531 -6.88 7.81 33.06
N GLY A 532 -6.55 8.11 31.81
CA GLY A 532 -5.68 7.29 30.95
C GLY A 532 -6.29 6.80 29.64
N LEU A 533 -7.47 7.30 29.23
CA LEU A 533 -8.10 6.97 27.93
C LEU A 533 -7.24 7.44 26.75
N ASP A 534 -6.79 6.51 25.91
CA ASP A 534 -6.01 6.82 24.69
C ASP A 534 -6.90 6.87 23.44
N LEU A 535 -7.90 6.00 23.35
CA LEU A 535 -8.71 5.77 22.16
C LEU A 535 -10.22 5.95 22.44
N PRO A 536 -10.74 7.18 22.54
CA PRO A 536 -12.18 7.41 22.59
C PRO A 536 -12.85 7.02 21.26
N ILE A 537 -13.83 6.12 21.34
CA ILE A 537 -14.81 5.86 20.27
C ILE A 537 -15.94 6.88 20.44
N ILE A 538 -15.98 7.87 19.55
CA ILE A 538 -16.89 9.02 19.61
C ILE A 538 -17.36 9.44 18.21
N ASN A 539 -18.38 10.29 18.15
CA ASN A 539 -18.76 10.98 16.92
C ASN A 539 -17.82 12.19 16.67
N PRO A 540 -16.88 12.13 15.71
CA PRO A 540 -15.94 13.22 15.47
C PRO A 540 -16.61 14.47 14.88
N ASN A 541 -17.81 14.34 14.31
CA ASN A 541 -18.58 15.49 13.84
C ASN A 541 -19.23 16.30 14.98
N ASP A 542 -19.08 15.88 16.24
CA ASP A 542 -19.40 16.70 17.40
C ASP A 542 -18.20 17.61 17.72
N GLU A 543 -18.31 18.89 17.34
CA GLU A 543 -17.22 19.86 17.53
C GLU A 543 -16.81 19.99 19.00
N ALA A 544 -17.76 19.96 19.94
CA ALA A 544 -17.45 20.13 21.35
C ALA A 544 -16.60 18.97 21.88
N MET A 545 -16.92 17.74 21.49
CA MET A 545 -16.14 16.55 21.83
C MET A 545 -14.72 16.63 21.26
N MET A 546 -14.59 16.95 19.96
CA MET A 546 -13.27 17.11 19.33
C MET A 546 -12.47 18.23 19.99
N ASP A 547 -13.11 19.35 20.32
CA ASP A 547 -12.44 20.49 20.92
C ASP A 547 -11.82 20.13 22.28
N LYS A 548 -12.48 19.26 23.08
CA LYS A 548 -11.89 18.69 24.30
C LYS A 548 -10.67 17.83 24.02
N VAL A 549 -10.68 16.99 22.98
CA VAL A 549 -9.53 16.14 22.62
C VAL A 549 -8.33 16.98 22.22
N TYR A 550 -8.51 17.97 21.33
CA TYR A 550 -7.41 18.86 20.93
C TYR A 550 -6.86 19.65 22.12
N ALA A 551 -7.72 20.21 22.97
CA ALA A 551 -7.29 20.93 24.17
C ALA A 551 -6.55 20.00 25.15
N PHE A 552 -7.04 18.78 25.36
CA PHE A 552 -6.39 17.79 26.22
C PHE A 552 -4.98 17.45 25.72
N ASN A 553 -4.82 17.20 24.42
CA ASN A 553 -3.52 16.89 23.83
C ASN A 553 -2.51 18.03 24.00
N VAL A 554 -2.93 19.30 23.99
CA VAL A 554 -2.07 20.43 24.35
C VAL A 554 -1.68 20.39 25.83
N LEU A 555 -2.68 20.27 26.72
CA LEU A 555 -2.48 20.32 28.17
C LEU A 555 -1.60 19.19 28.71
N TYR A 556 -1.69 18.01 28.10
CA TYR A 556 -0.88 16.84 28.44
C TYR A 556 0.43 16.73 27.64
N ASN A 557 0.79 17.78 26.88
CA ASN A 557 2.03 17.85 26.09
C ASN A 557 2.16 16.72 25.03
N HIS A 558 1.03 16.26 24.50
CA HIS A 558 0.95 15.34 23.36
C HIS A 558 1.03 16.10 22.03
N ASP A 559 0.43 17.29 21.94
CA ASP A 559 0.59 18.22 20.82
C ASP A 559 1.76 19.18 21.10
N LYS A 560 3.00 18.70 20.91
CA LYS A 560 4.22 19.48 21.17
C LYS A 560 4.23 20.75 20.30
N GLY A 561 4.41 21.90 20.95
CA GLY A 561 4.33 23.20 20.27
C GLY A 561 2.91 23.63 19.88
N SER A 562 1.88 22.87 20.28
CA SER A 562 0.46 23.15 19.98
C SER A 562 0.16 23.24 18.48
N ILE A 563 0.90 22.52 17.64
CA ILE A 563 0.84 22.65 16.17
C ILE A 563 -0.55 22.29 15.66
N LYS A 564 -1.11 21.15 16.10
CA LYS A 564 -2.44 20.70 15.65
C LYS A 564 -3.53 21.61 16.18
N TYR A 565 -3.41 22.07 17.42
CA TYR A 565 -4.35 23.01 18.04
C TYR A 565 -4.35 24.36 17.31
N ILE A 566 -3.18 24.96 17.07
CA ILE A 566 -3.05 26.22 16.35
C ILE A 566 -3.57 26.08 14.92
N LYS A 567 -3.31 24.97 14.22
CA LYS A 567 -3.88 24.72 12.89
C LYS A 567 -5.42 24.72 12.91
N ARG A 568 -6.04 24.21 13.97
CA ARG A 568 -7.51 24.14 14.11
C ARG A 568 -8.15 25.48 14.51
N TYR A 569 -7.49 26.28 15.36
CA TYR A 569 -8.08 27.48 15.97
C TYR A 569 -7.36 28.80 15.63
N GLY A 570 -6.24 28.77 14.90
CA GLY A 570 -5.40 29.93 14.63
C GLY A 570 -6.13 31.08 13.94
N ASP A 571 -7.10 30.76 13.08
CA ASP A 571 -7.95 31.76 12.40
C ASP A 571 -9.20 32.15 13.22
N LYS A 572 -9.53 31.40 14.28
CA LYS A 572 -10.70 31.67 15.15
C LYS A 572 -10.43 32.79 16.16
N SER A 573 -9.18 33.24 16.34
CA SER A 573 -8.84 34.31 17.30
C SER A 573 -9.22 35.73 16.85
N SER A 574 -9.81 35.90 15.65
CA SER A 574 -10.25 37.20 15.16
C SER A 574 -11.58 37.15 14.40
N ALA A 575 -12.67 36.70 15.04
CA ALA A 575 -14.03 37.13 14.70
C ALA A 575 -15.05 36.61 15.72
N GLU A 576 -15.96 37.49 16.14
CA GLU A 576 -17.22 37.16 16.79
C GLU A 576 -17.98 36.06 16.02
N THR A 577 -18.68 35.22 16.78
CA THR A 577 -19.76 34.31 16.38
C THR A 577 -20.10 34.30 14.88
N SER A 578 -19.43 33.44 14.12
CA SER A 578 -19.89 33.08 12.78
C SER A 578 -21.10 32.14 12.92
N PRO A 579 -22.17 32.34 12.13
CA PRO A 579 -23.36 31.49 12.21
C PRO A 579 -23.01 30.06 11.80
N LYS A 580 -23.71 29.09 12.39
CA LYS A 580 -23.69 27.66 12.00
C LYS A 580 -23.55 27.56 10.49
N LYS A 581 -22.47 26.93 9.99
CA LYS A 581 -22.38 26.54 8.58
C LYS A 581 -23.64 25.75 8.24
N GLU A 582 -24.55 26.35 7.47
CA GLU A 582 -25.59 25.61 6.80
C GLU A 582 -24.91 24.48 6.01
N LYS A 583 -25.53 23.29 5.97
CA LYS A 583 -25.07 22.19 5.13
C LYS A 583 -25.02 22.71 3.69
N LYS A 584 -23.84 23.15 3.24
CA LYS A 584 -23.57 23.41 1.83
C LYS A 584 -23.88 22.10 1.11
N GLU A 585 -24.79 22.15 0.16
CA GLU A 585 -25.03 21.03 -0.73
C GLU A 585 -23.71 20.74 -1.45
N GLU A 586 -23.20 19.50 -1.37
CA GLU A 586 -21.94 19.14 -2.03
C GLU A 586 -22.11 19.33 -3.54
N THR A 587 -21.16 20.06 -4.13
CA THR A 587 -21.12 20.32 -5.57
C THR A 587 -20.55 19.11 -6.31
N LEU A 588 -20.75 19.04 -7.63
CA LEU A 588 -20.10 18.01 -8.45
C LEU A 588 -18.57 18.08 -8.32
N TYR A 589 -18.02 19.29 -8.19
CA TYR A 589 -16.60 19.52 -7.90
C TYR A 589 -16.18 18.81 -6.60
N ASP A 590 -16.92 19.00 -5.49
CA ASP A 590 -16.59 18.38 -4.21
C ASP A 590 -16.68 16.85 -4.27
N MET A 591 -17.66 16.31 -5.00
CA MET A 591 -17.83 14.87 -5.18
C MET A 591 -16.66 14.24 -5.94
N VAL A 592 -16.15 14.92 -6.97
CA VAL A 592 -14.97 14.49 -7.72
C VAL A 592 -13.73 14.51 -6.84
N VAL A 593 -13.47 15.60 -6.12
CA VAL A 593 -12.30 15.71 -5.23
C VAL A 593 -12.32 14.62 -4.14
N LYS A 594 -13.51 14.21 -3.68
CA LYS A 594 -13.69 13.16 -2.68
C LYS A 594 -13.83 11.74 -3.24
N GLY A 595 -13.85 11.56 -4.56
CA GLY A 595 -13.99 10.25 -5.19
C GLY A 595 -15.36 9.57 -5.02
N LEU A 596 -16.45 10.32 -4.86
CA LEU A 596 -17.82 9.80 -4.63
C LEU A 596 -18.56 9.53 -5.95
N LYS A 597 -18.39 8.31 -6.48
CA LYS A 597 -18.79 7.90 -7.85
C LYS A 597 -20.31 7.96 -8.12
N GLU A 598 -21.15 7.31 -7.31
CA GLU A 598 -22.58 7.17 -7.63
C GLU A 598 -23.32 8.52 -7.56
N ASN A 599 -22.93 9.36 -6.61
CA ASN A 599 -23.45 10.71 -6.40
C ASN A 599 -23.06 11.66 -7.53
N ALA A 600 -21.85 11.54 -8.07
CA ALA A 600 -21.37 12.39 -9.16
C ALA A 600 -22.20 12.19 -10.44
N ALA A 601 -22.52 10.93 -10.80
CA ALA A 601 -23.39 10.62 -11.93
C ALA A 601 -24.80 11.22 -11.75
N ALA A 602 -25.39 11.10 -10.55
CA ALA A 602 -26.70 11.66 -10.25
C ALA A 602 -26.69 13.21 -10.28
N LYS A 603 -25.66 13.85 -9.71
CA LYS A 603 -25.52 15.31 -9.69
C LYS A 603 -25.27 15.88 -11.09
N THR A 604 -24.53 15.15 -11.94
CA THR A 604 -24.33 15.50 -13.35
C THR A 604 -25.65 15.53 -14.12
N LYS A 605 -26.52 14.52 -13.93
CA LYS A 605 -27.88 14.53 -14.52
C LYS A 605 -28.70 15.75 -14.08
N LEU A 606 -28.57 16.16 -12.82
CA LEU A 606 -29.24 17.36 -12.32
C LEU A 606 -28.69 18.64 -12.97
N LEU A 607 -27.37 18.77 -13.10
CA LEU A 607 -26.72 19.96 -13.69
C LEU A 607 -27.05 20.14 -15.17
N LEU A 608 -27.24 19.05 -15.93
CA LEU A 608 -27.68 19.08 -17.33
C LEU A 608 -29.04 19.77 -17.54
N SER A 609 -29.84 19.96 -16.49
CA SER A 609 -31.09 20.75 -16.58
C SER A 609 -30.84 22.26 -16.64
N THR A 610 -29.63 22.73 -16.31
CA THR A 610 -29.29 24.15 -16.13
C THR A 610 -28.02 24.60 -16.84
N LYS A 611 -27.15 23.68 -17.25
CA LYS A 611 -25.84 23.94 -17.88
C LYS A 611 -25.63 23.02 -19.07
N THR A 612 -24.84 23.49 -20.04
CA THR A 612 -24.38 22.69 -21.17
C THR A 612 -23.32 21.68 -20.74
N GLU A 613 -23.11 20.63 -21.54
CA GLU A 613 -22.11 19.60 -21.28
C GLU A 613 -20.70 20.20 -21.15
N LEU A 614 -20.35 21.14 -22.03
CA LEU A 614 -19.05 21.83 -22.00
C LEU A 614 -18.88 22.71 -20.76
N GLU A 615 -19.93 23.40 -20.29
CA GLU A 615 -19.87 24.17 -19.04
C GLU A 615 -19.67 23.25 -17.83
N ILE A 616 -20.32 22.08 -17.79
CA ILE A 616 -20.13 21.11 -16.70
C ILE A 616 -18.67 20.62 -16.67
N VAL A 617 -18.10 20.31 -17.84
CA VAL A 617 -16.70 19.88 -17.96
C VAL A 617 -15.74 20.98 -17.51
N ASN A 618 -15.88 22.19 -18.04
CA ASN A 618 -14.94 23.29 -17.82
C ASN A 618 -15.06 23.94 -16.44
N GLU A 619 -16.25 24.01 -15.85
CA GLU A 619 -16.46 24.66 -14.56
C GLU A 619 -16.32 23.70 -13.36
N PHE A 620 -16.56 22.39 -13.54
CA PHE A 620 -16.58 21.43 -12.43
C PHE A 620 -15.53 20.33 -12.58
N LEU A 621 -15.51 19.60 -13.70
CA LEU A 621 -14.69 18.39 -13.83
C LEU A 621 -13.19 18.72 -14.00
N ILE A 622 -12.83 19.61 -14.93
CA ILE A 622 -11.42 20.00 -15.16
C ILE A 622 -10.83 20.67 -13.91
N PRO A 623 -11.47 21.67 -13.27
CA PRO A 623 -10.91 22.28 -12.07
C PRO A 623 -10.76 21.31 -10.90
N ALA A 624 -11.66 20.32 -10.76
CA ALA A 624 -11.54 19.29 -9.74
C ALA A 624 -10.32 18.38 -10.01
N LEU A 625 -10.13 17.96 -11.27
CA LEU A 625 -8.96 17.17 -11.68
C LEU A 625 -7.64 17.93 -11.49
N ASP A 626 -7.61 19.23 -11.76
CA ASP A 626 -6.40 20.04 -11.54
C ASP A 626 -6.01 20.10 -10.04
N VAL A 627 -6.99 20.17 -9.13
CA VAL A 627 -6.73 20.11 -7.69
C VAL A 627 -6.27 18.71 -7.27
N VAL A 628 -6.97 17.66 -7.71
CA VAL A 628 -6.59 16.27 -7.43
C VAL A 628 -5.17 15.99 -7.95
N GLY A 629 -4.83 16.43 -9.16
CA GLY A 629 -3.49 16.32 -9.74
C GLY A 629 -2.44 17.11 -8.94
N SER A 630 -2.77 18.34 -8.52
CA SER A 630 -1.87 19.14 -7.68
C SER A 630 -1.64 18.53 -6.29
N ASP A 631 -2.66 17.92 -5.70
CA ASP A 631 -2.57 17.25 -4.41
C ASP A 631 -1.77 15.94 -4.51
N PHE A 632 -1.86 15.23 -5.64
CA PHE A 632 -1.02 14.06 -5.91
C PHE A 632 0.47 14.43 -6.00
N GLU A 633 0.83 15.49 -6.73
CA GLU A 633 2.21 15.97 -6.80
C GLU A 633 2.79 16.42 -5.46
N LYS A 634 1.95 17.02 -4.60
CA LYS A 634 2.36 17.45 -3.26
C LYS A 634 2.42 16.29 -2.27
N GLY A 635 2.08 15.06 -2.68
CA GLY A 635 1.98 13.89 -1.81
C GLY A 635 0.87 14.01 -0.76
N VAL A 636 -0.16 14.83 -1.02
CA VAL A 636 -1.34 15.01 -0.16
C VAL A 636 -2.32 13.85 -0.37
N ILE A 637 -2.53 13.45 -1.63
CA ILE A 637 -3.29 12.25 -2.00
C ILE A 637 -2.38 11.30 -2.79
N PHE A 638 -2.77 10.03 -2.91
CA PHE A 638 -1.96 9.00 -3.58
C PHE A 638 -2.72 8.36 -4.73
N LEU A 639 -2.04 7.46 -5.45
CA LEU A 639 -2.55 6.83 -6.65
C LEU A 639 -3.97 6.22 -6.48
N PRO A 640 -4.31 5.52 -5.38
CA PRO A 640 -5.68 5.04 -5.18
C PRO A 640 -6.72 6.16 -5.19
N GLN A 641 -6.48 7.27 -4.48
CA GLN A 641 -7.41 8.39 -4.42
C GLN A 641 -7.49 9.13 -5.76
N LEU A 642 -6.36 9.25 -6.48
CA LEU A 642 -6.33 9.83 -7.83
C LEU A 642 -7.18 9.00 -8.81
N ILE A 643 -7.02 7.67 -8.80
CA ILE A 643 -7.82 6.75 -9.63
C ILE A 643 -9.30 6.79 -9.22
N GLN A 644 -9.62 6.84 -7.93
CA GLN A 644 -11.00 6.94 -7.47
C GLN A 644 -11.67 8.24 -7.94
N SER A 645 -10.96 9.37 -7.89
CA SER A 645 -11.42 10.66 -8.44
C SER A 645 -11.59 10.60 -9.96
N ALA A 646 -10.67 9.94 -10.66
CA ALA A 646 -10.76 9.66 -12.10
C ALA A 646 -12.02 8.86 -12.47
N GLU A 647 -12.28 7.76 -11.76
CA GLU A 647 -13.49 6.96 -11.97
C GLU A 647 -14.78 7.74 -11.70
N THR A 648 -14.74 8.63 -10.70
CA THR A 648 -15.86 9.52 -10.37
C THR A 648 -16.13 10.49 -11.52
N VAL A 649 -15.08 11.05 -12.12
CA VAL A 649 -15.17 11.88 -13.33
C VAL A 649 -15.69 11.07 -14.52
N LYS A 650 -15.18 9.86 -14.75
CA LYS A 650 -15.65 8.96 -15.82
C LYS A 650 -17.15 8.68 -15.71
N SER A 651 -17.66 8.41 -14.51
CA SER A 651 -19.10 8.20 -14.29
C SER A 651 -19.95 9.43 -14.65
N SER A 652 -19.41 10.64 -14.47
CA SER A 652 -20.03 11.89 -14.87
C SER A 652 -19.97 12.06 -16.38
N PHE A 653 -18.83 11.77 -17.01
CA PHE A 653 -18.68 11.80 -18.46
C PHE A 653 -19.58 10.80 -19.19
N ASP A 654 -19.81 9.60 -18.65
CA ASP A 654 -20.72 8.63 -19.25
C ASP A 654 -22.14 9.20 -19.35
N VAL A 655 -22.59 9.96 -18.34
CA VAL A 655 -23.85 10.71 -18.36
C VAL A 655 -23.83 11.82 -19.42
N LEU A 656 -22.75 12.60 -19.50
CA LEU A 656 -22.61 13.68 -20.50
C LEU A 656 -22.59 13.12 -21.94
N LYS A 657 -21.89 12.01 -22.18
CA LYS A 657 -21.86 11.31 -23.49
C LYS A 657 -23.24 10.81 -23.89
N GLU A 658 -24.03 10.30 -22.95
CA GLU A 658 -25.41 9.90 -23.21
C GLU A 658 -26.29 11.09 -23.60
N SER A 659 -26.06 12.27 -23.01
CA SER A 659 -26.71 13.54 -23.39
C SER A 659 -26.32 13.99 -24.80
N LEU A 660 -25.03 14.01 -25.12
CA LEU A 660 -24.53 14.42 -26.45
C LEU A 660 -25.02 13.52 -27.58
N LYS A 661 -25.11 12.20 -27.34
CA LYS A 661 -25.68 11.25 -28.31
C LYS A 661 -27.16 11.51 -28.59
N LYS A 662 -27.91 12.05 -27.62
CA LYS A 662 -29.30 12.48 -27.82
C LYS A 662 -29.41 13.81 -28.57
N ASN A 663 -28.35 14.62 -28.56
CA ASN A 663 -28.30 15.96 -29.16
C ASN A 663 -27.52 16.02 -30.50
N GLU A 664 -27.22 14.89 -31.16
CA GLU A 664 -26.46 14.79 -32.43
C GLU A 664 -25.19 15.68 -32.50
N SER A 665 -24.51 15.85 -31.36
CA SER A 665 -23.33 16.69 -31.24
C SER A 665 -22.05 15.85 -31.36
N ALA A 666 -21.03 16.35 -32.08
CA ALA A 666 -19.73 15.67 -32.20
C ALA A 666 -19.09 15.47 -30.82
N GLY A 667 -18.44 14.33 -30.62
CA GLY A 667 -17.79 13.98 -29.35
C GLY A 667 -16.73 15.00 -28.95
N ILE A 668 -16.61 15.24 -27.64
CA ILE A 668 -15.59 16.13 -27.08
C ILE A 668 -14.30 15.31 -26.97
N SER A 669 -13.22 15.65 -27.71
CA SER A 669 -11.88 15.07 -27.53
C SER A 669 -10.82 16.16 -27.71
N ASN A 670 -9.77 16.15 -26.88
CA ASN A 670 -8.68 17.13 -26.87
C ASN A 670 -7.48 16.72 -27.74
N GLY A 671 -7.54 15.58 -28.44
CA GLY A 671 -6.46 15.03 -29.25
C GLY A 671 -6.35 13.51 -29.11
N LYS A 672 -5.61 12.85 -30.01
CA LYS A 672 -5.51 11.39 -30.08
C LYS A 672 -4.09 10.91 -29.75
N ILE A 673 -3.96 9.95 -28.84
CA ILE A 673 -2.66 9.47 -28.35
C ILE A 673 -2.62 7.94 -28.44
N ILE A 674 -1.61 7.40 -29.11
CA ILE A 674 -1.30 5.97 -29.12
C ILE A 674 -0.40 5.67 -27.93
N LEU A 675 -0.78 4.73 -27.07
CA LEU A 675 0.02 4.31 -25.91
C LEU A 675 0.38 2.84 -26.00
N ALA A 676 1.65 2.51 -25.76
CA ALA A 676 2.14 1.14 -25.76
C ALA A 676 3.24 0.92 -24.71
N THR A 677 3.23 -0.25 -24.08
CA THR A 677 4.40 -0.78 -23.37
C THR A 677 5.20 -1.61 -24.37
N VAL A 678 6.49 -1.30 -24.50
CA VAL A 678 7.32 -1.81 -25.60
C VAL A 678 7.52 -3.33 -25.54
N LYS A 679 7.96 -3.89 -26.68
CA LYS A 679 8.21 -5.34 -26.82
C LYS A 679 9.17 -5.84 -25.74
N GLY A 680 8.82 -6.99 -25.16
CA GLY A 680 9.55 -7.60 -24.07
C GLY A 680 9.21 -7.06 -22.69
N ASP A 681 8.42 -5.98 -22.61
CA ASP A 681 8.00 -5.40 -21.36
C ASP A 681 6.52 -5.59 -21.14
N ILE A 682 6.18 -6.29 -20.06
CA ILE A 682 4.81 -6.57 -19.67
C ILE A 682 4.34 -5.68 -18.52
N HIS A 683 5.22 -4.80 -18.02
CA HIS A 683 4.89 -3.90 -16.93
C HIS A 683 4.20 -2.66 -17.51
N ASP A 684 2.88 -2.72 -17.54
CA ASP A 684 2.05 -1.70 -18.14
C ASP A 684 1.38 -0.77 -17.13
N ILE A 685 1.79 -0.89 -15.87
CA ILE A 685 1.31 -0.07 -14.76
C ILE A 685 1.48 1.42 -15.07
N GLY A 686 2.70 1.85 -15.41
CA GLY A 686 2.99 3.25 -15.74
C GLY A 686 2.17 3.75 -16.93
N LYS A 687 2.13 2.98 -18.03
CA LYS A 687 1.32 3.27 -19.22
C LYS A 687 -0.17 3.36 -18.88
N ASN A 688 -0.71 2.44 -18.08
CA ASN A 688 -2.12 2.42 -17.71
C ASN A 688 -2.50 3.63 -16.87
N ILE A 689 -1.60 4.14 -16.01
CA ILE A 689 -1.83 5.40 -15.30
C ILE A 689 -1.82 6.57 -16.26
N VAL A 690 -0.82 6.66 -17.13
CA VAL A 690 -0.75 7.72 -18.15
C VAL A 690 -2.02 7.70 -19.00
N LYS A 691 -2.50 6.52 -19.40
CA LYS A 691 -3.79 6.34 -20.06
C LYS A 691 -4.94 6.87 -19.23
N VAL A 692 -5.11 6.39 -17.99
CA VAL A 692 -6.23 6.79 -17.12
C VAL A 692 -6.22 8.30 -16.91
N ILE A 693 -5.06 8.90 -16.67
CA ILE A 693 -4.92 10.34 -16.47
C ILE A 693 -5.21 11.13 -17.75
N LEU A 694 -4.66 10.73 -18.90
CA LEU A 694 -4.94 11.39 -20.17
C LEU A 694 -6.41 11.24 -20.59
N GLU A 695 -7.04 10.08 -20.35
CA GLU A 695 -8.47 9.87 -20.52
C GLU A 695 -9.29 10.82 -19.61
N ASN A 696 -8.85 11.07 -18.38
CA ASN A 696 -9.49 12.05 -17.49
C ASN A 696 -9.43 13.48 -18.03
N TYR A 697 -8.33 13.82 -18.72
CA TYR A 697 -8.18 15.08 -19.44
C TYR A 697 -8.80 15.05 -20.85
N ASN A 698 -9.60 14.03 -21.14
CA ASN A 698 -10.42 13.92 -22.35
C ASN A 698 -9.60 13.80 -23.65
N TYR A 699 -8.45 13.13 -23.59
CA TYR A 699 -7.73 12.66 -24.78
C TYR A 699 -8.28 11.30 -25.24
N ASP A 700 -8.30 11.06 -26.55
CA ASP A 700 -8.68 9.78 -27.15
C ASP A 700 -7.45 8.85 -27.15
N ILE A 701 -7.47 7.84 -26.28
CA ILE A 701 -6.34 6.92 -26.09
C ILE A 701 -6.53 5.63 -26.89
N ILE A 702 -5.61 5.39 -27.82
CA ILE A 702 -5.46 4.12 -28.51
C ILE A 702 -4.43 3.30 -27.74
N ASP A 703 -4.94 2.50 -26.81
CA ASP A 703 -4.11 1.63 -26.00
C ASP A 703 -3.80 0.33 -26.75
N LEU A 704 -2.54 0.18 -27.18
CA LEU A 704 -2.07 -1.02 -27.86
C LEU A 704 -1.72 -2.17 -26.90
N GLY A 705 -1.77 -1.90 -25.60
CA GLY A 705 -1.48 -2.83 -24.52
C GLY A 705 0.01 -2.87 -24.18
N LYS A 706 0.48 -4.08 -23.91
CA LYS A 706 1.85 -4.38 -23.47
C LYS A 706 2.48 -5.45 -24.33
N ASP A 707 3.81 -5.55 -24.23
CA ASP A 707 4.61 -6.39 -25.12
C ASP A 707 4.30 -6.11 -26.60
N VAL A 708 4.28 -4.82 -26.96
CA VAL A 708 3.85 -4.37 -28.29
C VAL A 708 5.05 -4.23 -29.22
N SER A 709 4.99 -4.92 -30.36
CA SER A 709 6.05 -4.83 -31.39
C SER A 709 6.04 -3.50 -32.14
N ALA A 710 7.19 -3.11 -32.68
CA ALA A 710 7.34 -1.88 -33.45
C ALA A 710 6.43 -1.86 -34.69
N GLU A 711 6.29 -3.00 -35.37
CA GLU A 711 5.44 -3.11 -36.55
C GLU A 711 3.98 -2.79 -36.22
N LYS A 712 3.47 -3.27 -35.08
CA LYS A 712 2.09 -3.02 -34.65
C LYS A 712 1.86 -1.55 -34.30
N ILE A 713 2.84 -0.88 -33.68
CA ILE A 713 2.77 0.55 -33.36
C ILE A 713 2.76 1.39 -34.64
N VAL A 714 3.66 1.07 -35.58
CA VAL A 714 3.76 1.71 -36.88
C VAL A 714 2.48 1.50 -37.70
N GLU A 715 1.93 0.28 -37.73
CA GLU A 715 0.66 -0.03 -38.41
C GLU A 715 -0.51 0.77 -37.84
N GLU A 716 -0.59 0.92 -36.51
CA GLU A 716 -1.63 1.72 -35.90
C GLU A 716 -1.45 3.21 -36.19
N ALA A 717 -0.23 3.74 -36.06
CA ALA A 717 0.07 5.13 -36.35
C ALA A 717 -0.24 5.50 -37.81
N LYS A 718 0.02 4.60 -38.77
CA LYS A 718 -0.34 4.78 -40.19
C LYS A 718 -1.83 4.98 -40.42
N LYS A 719 -2.71 4.41 -39.61
CA LYS A 719 -4.17 4.58 -39.75
C LYS A 719 -4.61 6.03 -39.50
N TYR A 720 -3.78 6.82 -38.83
CA TYR A 720 -4.07 8.20 -38.43
C TYR A 720 -3.01 9.17 -38.95
N ALA A 721 -2.30 8.84 -40.03
CA ALA A 721 -1.25 9.69 -40.59
C ALA A 721 -1.73 11.10 -41.00
N ASP A 722 -3.02 11.27 -41.27
CA ASP A 722 -3.66 12.56 -41.62
C ASP A 722 -4.21 13.32 -40.39
N GLU A 723 -4.09 12.77 -39.17
CA GLU A 723 -4.55 13.38 -37.92
C GLU A 723 -3.36 13.75 -37.03
N PRO A 724 -3.44 14.84 -36.23
CA PRO A 724 -2.43 15.10 -35.22
C PRO A 724 -2.53 14.00 -34.16
N ILE A 725 -1.47 13.20 -34.01
CA ILE A 725 -1.35 12.15 -33.00
C ILE A 725 -0.05 12.30 -32.20
N ILE A 726 -0.03 11.75 -30.99
CA ILE A 726 1.20 11.51 -30.23
C ILE A 726 1.38 10.00 -30.05
N VAL A 727 2.60 9.50 -30.16
CA VAL A 727 2.96 8.13 -29.75
C VAL A 727 3.65 8.19 -28.39
N GLY A 728 3.11 7.49 -27.40
CA GLY A 728 3.69 7.35 -26.07
C GLY A 728 4.18 5.93 -25.80
N LEU A 729 5.45 5.79 -25.44
CA LEU A 729 6.11 4.51 -25.17
C LEU A 729 6.50 4.38 -23.69
N SER A 730 6.30 3.19 -23.11
CA SER A 730 6.64 2.88 -21.73
C SER A 730 7.51 1.62 -21.59
N ALA A 731 8.47 1.64 -20.66
CA ALA A 731 9.30 0.51 -20.26
C ALA A 731 9.64 0.57 -18.76
N LEU A 732 9.63 -0.57 -18.07
CA LEU A 732 10.09 -0.73 -16.69
C LEU A 732 11.41 -1.47 -16.62
N MET A 733 11.69 -2.39 -17.54
CA MET A 733 12.90 -3.22 -17.48
C MET A 733 14.05 -2.56 -18.23
N THR A 734 15.27 -2.61 -17.67
CA THR A 734 16.47 -2.17 -18.40
C THR A 734 16.71 -2.99 -19.66
N THR A 735 16.23 -4.23 -19.67
CA THR A 735 16.29 -5.15 -20.82
C THR A 735 15.43 -4.72 -22.00
N THR A 736 14.48 -3.79 -21.85
CA THR A 736 13.48 -3.45 -22.88
C THR A 736 13.68 -2.05 -23.45
N MET A 737 14.60 -1.26 -22.88
CA MET A 737 14.86 0.13 -23.27
C MET A 737 15.26 0.30 -24.74
N LYS A 738 16.06 -0.62 -25.31
CA LYS A 738 16.46 -0.56 -26.72
C LYS A 738 15.27 -0.67 -27.68
N SER A 739 14.21 -1.39 -27.29
CA SER A 739 13.00 -1.50 -28.11
C SER A 739 12.33 -0.14 -28.33
N MET A 740 12.47 0.83 -27.42
CA MET A 740 11.94 2.19 -27.65
C MET A 740 12.65 2.90 -28.78
N GLU A 741 13.98 2.79 -28.84
CA GLU A 741 14.82 3.38 -29.88
C GLU A 741 14.47 2.79 -31.24
N ASP A 742 14.35 1.46 -31.32
CA ASP A 742 13.97 0.75 -32.54
C ASP A 742 12.59 1.23 -33.07
N ILE A 743 11.62 1.44 -32.17
CA ILE A 743 10.28 1.97 -32.54
C ILE A 743 10.37 3.39 -33.07
N ILE A 744 11.18 4.26 -32.44
CA ILE A 744 11.34 5.65 -32.88
C ILE A 744 11.97 5.69 -34.27
N GLU A 745 13.03 4.92 -34.51
CA GLU A 745 13.65 4.78 -35.81
C GLU A 745 12.64 4.28 -36.86
N GLU A 746 11.86 3.25 -36.53
CA GLU A 746 10.93 2.65 -37.48
C GLU A 746 9.73 3.56 -37.82
N LEU A 747 9.25 4.38 -36.87
CA LEU A 747 8.26 5.43 -37.13
C LEU A 747 8.80 6.46 -38.14
N ARG A 748 10.05 6.90 -37.96
CA ARG A 748 10.70 7.88 -38.85
C ARG A 748 10.99 7.30 -40.23
N ASP A 749 11.49 6.07 -40.31
CA ASP A 749 11.77 5.37 -41.59
C ASP A 749 10.49 5.14 -42.42
N ASN A 750 9.35 4.99 -41.75
CA ASN A 750 8.04 4.87 -42.41
C ASN A 750 7.37 6.22 -42.71
N GLY A 751 8.07 7.35 -42.52
CA GLY A 751 7.59 8.69 -42.84
C GLY A 751 6.48 9.21 -41.92
N ILE A 752 6.37 8.68 -40.71
CA ILE A 752 5.36 9.08 -39.72
C ILE A 752 5.94 10.23 -38.88
N ASP A 753 5.57 11.45 -39.24
CA ASP A 753 6.01 12.67 -38.57
C ASP A 753 5.07 13.05 -37.42
N CYS A 754 5.07 12.22 -36.37
CA CYS A 754 4.33 12.49 -35.13
C CYS A 754 5.29 12.70 -33.95
N PRO A 755 4.95 13.54 -32.97
CA PRO A 755 5.70 13.61 -31.72
C PRO A 755 5.70 12.28 -30.97
N VAL A 756 6.88 11.88 -30.49
CA VAL A 756 7.06 10.70 -29.63
C VAL A 756 7.43 11.13 -28.22
N MET A 757 6.63 10.71 -27.24
CA MET A 757 6.93 10.84 -25.83
C MET A 757 7.36 9.48 -25.24
N VAL A 758 8.39 9.47 -24.39
CA VAL A 758 8.86 8.25 -23.72
C VAL A 758 8.89 8.42 -22.21
N GLY A 759 8.65 7.35 -21.47
CA GLY A 759 8.72 7.33 -20.00
C GLY A 759 8.94 5.91 -19.45
N GLY A 760 9.26 5.82 -18.15
CA GLY A 760 9.60 4.54 -17.53
C GLY A 760 10.52 4.65 -16.33
N ALA A 761 10.43 3.73 -15.36
CA ALA A 761 11.20 3.80 -14.11
C ALA A 761 12.72 3.72 -14.31
N VAL A 762 13.16 3.09 -15.40
CA VAL A 762 14.57 2.94 -15.76
C VAL A 762 15.09 4.02 -16.72
N LEU A 763 14.23 4.96 -17.12
CA LEU A 763 14.55 5.97 -18.14
C LEU A 763 15.07 7.27 -17.52
N THR A 764 15.92 7.99 -18.27
CA THR A 764 16.39 9.33 -17.92
C THR A 764 16.18 10.30 -19.08
N ALA A 765 16.10 11.60 -18.78
CA ALA A 765 15.95 12.65 -19.80
C ALA A 765 17.13 12.70 -20.81
N GLU A 766 18.31 12.25 -20.40
CA GLU A 766 19.45 12.10 -21.31
C GLU A 766 19.25 10.91 -22.25
N TYR A 767 18.85 9.76 -21.70
CA TYR A 767 18.60 8.56 -22.49
C TYR A 767 17.48 8.76 -23.52
N ALA A 768 16.39 9.40 -23.11
CA ALA A 768 15.27 9.78 -23.99
C ALA A 768 15.72 10.64 -25.18
N ARG A 769 16.62 11.60 -24.96
CA ARG A 769 17.17 12.43 -26.04
C ARG A 769 18.09 11.64 -26.96
N ASN A 770 18.94 10.78 -26.40
CA ASN A 770 19.89 9.99 -27.17
C ASN A 770 19.20 8.95 -28.08
N MET A 771 18.03 8.42 -27.68
CA MET A 771 17.22 7.52 -28.52
C MET A 771 16.36 8.24 -29.57
N GLY A 772 16.41 9.58 -29.64
CA GLY A 772 15.65 10.36 -30.61
C GLY A 772 14.19 10.65 -30.24
N ALA A 773 13.78 10.52 -28.97
CA ALA A 773 12.44 10.91 -28.55
C ALA A 773 12.28 12.44 -28.52
N ASP A 774 11.10 12.94 -28.88
CA ASP A 774 10.81 14.38 -28.87
C ASP A 774 10.58 14.90 -27.45
N TYR A 775 9.99 14.06 -26.59
CA TYR A 775 9.68 14.40 -25.20
C TYR A 775 10.01 13.26 -24.24
N TYR A 776 10.48 13.63 -23.06
CA TYR A 776 10.57 12.74 -21.90
C TYR A 776 9.48 13.12 -20.91
N ALA A 777 8.64 12.16 -20.53
CA ALA A 777 7.67 12.31 -19.46
C ALA A 777 8.18 11.55 -18.23
N LYS A 778 8.62 12.28 -17.20
CA LYS A 778 9.08 11.65 -15.96
C LYS A 778 7.93 11.01 -15.16
N ASP A 779 6.73 11.57 -15.33
CA ASP A 779 5.52 11.15 -14.65
C ASP A 779 4.28 11.41 -15.55
N ALA A 780 3.13 10.95 -15.08
CA ALA A 780 1.90 11.03 -15.86
C ALA A 780 1.31 12.45 -15.98
N LYS A 781 1.68 13.40 -15.11
CA LYS A 781 1.27 14.79 -15.27
C LYS A 781 2.11 15.47 -16.36
N GLU A 782 3.42 15.23 -16.39
CA GLU A 782 4.27 15.74 -17.47
C GLU A 782 3.79 15.22 -18.83
N ALA A 783 3.30 13.97 -18.91
CA ALA A 783 2.63 13.46 -20.11
C ALA A 783 1.39 14.29 -20.51
N VAL A 784 0.57 14.74 -19.55
CA VAL A 784 -0.57 15.66 -19.80
C VAL A 784 -0.08 17.03 -20.24
N GLU A 785 0.97 17.58 -19.63
CA GLU A 785 1.55 18.87 -20.00
C GLU A 785 2.13 18.83 -21.42
N ILE A 786 2.81 17.74 -21.79
CA ILE A 786 3.28 17.47 -23.15
C ILE A 786 2.09 17.40 -24.11
N ALA A 787 1.05 16.61 -23.79
CA ALA A 787 -0.14 16.51 -24.63
C ALA A 787 -0.83 17.87 -24.84
N ARG A 788 -0.99 18.67 -23.77
CA ARG A 788 -1.55 20.03 -23.85
C ARG A 788 -0.68 20.92 -24.74
N LYS A 789 0.65 20.85 -24.60
CA LYS A 789 1.59 21.65 -25.40
C LYS A 789 1.56 21.28 -26.88
N VAL A 790 1.38 20.00 -27.20
CA VAL A 790 1.35 19.51 -28.59
C VAL A 790 0.01 19.79 -29.26
N PHE A 791 -1.12 19.55 -28.57
CA PHE A 791 -2.46 19.70 -29.17
C PHE A 791 -3.06 21.10 -29.11
N ASN A 792 -2.63 21.96 -28.17
CA ASN A 792 -3.14 23.34 -28.05
C ASN A 792 -2.27 24.39 -28.74
N ASN A 793 -1.26 23.98 -29.53
CA ASN A 793 -0.43 24.88 -30.35
C ASN A 793 -0.85 24.84 -31.83
#